data_AF-C5L078-F1
#
_entry.id   AF-C5L078-F1
#
_cell.length_a   1.000
_cell.length_b   1.000
_cell.length_c   1.000
_cell.angle_alpha   90.00
_cell.angle_beta   90.00
_cell.angle_gamma   90.00
#
_symmetry.space_group_name_H-M   'P 1'
#
loop_
_entity.id
_entity.type
_entity.pdbx_description
1 polymer ?
#
loop_
_entity_poly.entity_id
_entity_poly.type
_entity_poly.pdbx_seq_one_letter_code
_entity_poly.pdbx_strand_id
1 'polypeptide(L)'
;MATAIPKIVGKARKGSKAALAANKRLMLRGAPPVGAVYKMSPVELRRSMQKVARERIWKNDLWEAYMFRAAALRTELLVTDLCLILDATALGKKRSPALARFLLDEVVRKGNNVNYKMSFRDVVMALNAGAKMRLGGDKRWADELVTMGLRRISGTDRHAVSPNDIALFLHSLTRLCVSTTQMEAARNSVASEVTPRIPKLTDGHTLSLLLHGFSPLGSAGLEEAPEYEDRGDEEEAEEDEPFEEHGREDQRDTTKENAITHRPVLKMLFKQVVEHINKERVFNNMDVAHVILAVVNIYRRSPKELEPNGLVPPSLIPALNGRIEELTAKMKPRDIVRFMRYTAQLPVIDTGKLLPEILYRIRHFTPASCLEILRLLRQNPGYDEHGKVESTIFYRLIRGDSARFLTFEQVCHLAGVVLEDSPTWEARECLLTCLLKFKAKNEGVPPPEVVIHAISVYSRLGIRDTHWVHVCNSTLYPLPELPPPILAMLASALARLSLPTVADQLGVYVAAQNSDWNSAEPSAAASLLYSAALFALQPPGRQPETMTAETLQPALARARRVAKKNPEVASALGLFAVTDVGKAMGATAPLVQTNRPRCGFEVSLLDHIRQNWSGVDIIENAVTVGPVVALAAISPIQVAAFAQRRAAISEGDYGDEFEFPKAPPLKPDDWVILEALSDGHKTWYHYSEALASQTMRHRRHTVNAARYAELQALRTKGYRVLCVSEYMWPGDSEKRTDVILDQFAHLASGKREVEWKRVVEDNTPVAKNDVLNHVSDSS
;
A
#
# COMPACT_ATOMS: atom_id res chain seq x y z
N MET A 1 -6.77 -39.33 53.50
CA MET A 1 -5.48 -38.62 53.71
C MET A 1 -5.48 -37.37 52.85
N ALA A 2 -4.93 -36.25 53.34
CA ALA A 2 -5.05 -34.96 52.67
C ALA A 2 -4.12 -34.86 51.44
N THR A 3 -4.64 -34.33 50.34
CA THR A 3 -3.89 -34.08 49.10
C THR A 3 -3.14 -32.75 49.17
N ALA A 4 -1.83 -32.78 48.90
CA ALA A 4 -1.00 -31.57 48.85
C ALA A 4 -1.21 -30.83 47.52
N ILE A 5 -1.65 -29.57 47.58
CA ILE A 5 -1.65 -28.63 46.46
C ILE A 5 -0.32 -27.85 46.51
N PRO A 6 0.48 -27.79 45.44
CA PRO A 6 1.72 -27.00 45.43
C PRO A 6 1.41 -25.51 45.55
N LYS A 7 1.91 -24.86 46.61
CA LYS A 7 1.85 -23.40 46.75
C LYS A 7 2.90 -22.75 45.84
N ILE A 8 2.48 -22.29 44.66
CA ILE A 8 3.25 -21.30 43.90
C ILE A 8 2.91 -19.92 44.46
N VAL A 9 3.76 -19.42 45.38
CA VAL A 9 3.68 -18.06 45.92
C VAL A 9 5.02 -17.37 45.67
N GLY A 10 5.06 -16.49 44.67
CA GLY A 10 6.28 -15.74 44.34
C GLY A 10 6.02 -14.62 43.34
N LYS A 11 6.28 -13.38 43.76
CA LYS A 11 6.31 -12.13 42.94
C LYS A 11 4.97 -11.66 42.33
N ALA A 12 4.15 -11.01 43.15
CA ALA A 12 3.12 -10.07 42.69
C ALA A 12 3.22 -8.72 43.44
N ARG A 13 4.10 -7.82 42.99
CA ARG A 13 4.19 -6.43 43.50
C ARG A 13 4.45 -5.41 42.38
N LYS A 14 3.38 -5.06 41.65
CA LYS A 14 3.06 -3.69 41.15
C LYS A 14 1.75 -3.61 40.33
N GLY A 15 1.18 -4.72 39.84
CA GLY A 15 -0.03 -4.72 39.00
C GLY A 15 -1.41 -4.77 39.69
N SER A 16 -1.50 -4.74 41.03
CA SER A 16 -2.71 -5.21 41.73
C SER A 16 -3.98 -4.37 41.54
N LYS A 17 -3.90 -3.04 41.41
CA LYS A 17 -5.11 -2.19 41.22
C LYS A 17 -5.72 -2.36 39.83
N ALA A 18 -4.91 -2.39 38.78
CA ALA A 18 -5.37 -2.58 37.40
C ALA A 18 -5.97 -3.98 37.20
N ALA A 19 -5.28 -5.03 37.64
CA ALA A 19 -5.78 -6.41 37.57
C ALA A 19 -7.07 -6.62 38.40
N LEU A 20 -7.20 -5.98 39.57
CA LEU A 20 -8.41 -6.04 40.39
C LEU A 20 -9.57 -5.28 39.73
N ALA A 21 -9.31 -4.11 39.12
CA ALA A 21 -10.31 -3.35 38.38
C ALA A 21 -10.78 -4.09 37.11
N ALA A 22 -9.85 -4.74 36.38
CA ALA A 22 -10.17 -5.57 35.22
C ALA A 22 -11.04 -6.79 35.61
N ASN A 23 -10.65 -7.53 36.66
CA ASN A 23 -11.48 -8.64 37.16
C ASN A 23 -12.85 -8.14 37.67
N LYS A 24 -12.93 -6.96 38.31
CA LYS A 24 -14.21 -6.37 38.75
C LYS A 24 -15.10 -5.97 37.56
N ARG A 25 -14.54 -5.39 36.49
CA ARG A 25 -15.24 -5.12 35.22
C ARG A 25 -15.72 -6.41 34.53
N LEU A 26 -14.93 -7.49 34.57
CA LEU A 26 -15.31 -8.79 34.04
C LEU A 26 -16.46 -9.44 34.83
N MET A 27 -16.45 -9.36 36.17
CA MET A 27 -17.58 -9.82 36.99
C MET A 27 -18.84 -8.98 36.76
N LEU A 28 -18.72 -7.66 36.54
CA LEU A 28 -19.85 -6.81 36.17
C LEU A 28 -20.45 -7.16 34.80
N ARG A 29 -19.64 -7.67 33.85
CA ARG A 29 -20.12 -8.30 32.60
C ARG A 29 -20.62 -9.75 32.79
N GLY A 30 -20.56 -10.28 34.02
CA GLY A 30 -21.11 -11.59 34.37
C GLY A 30 -20.20 -12.79 34.11
N ALA A 31 -18.87 -12.59 34.00
CA ALA A 31 -17.92 -13.69 34.03
C ALA A 31 -17.72 -14.21 35.47
N PRO A 32 -17.76 -15.54 35.70
CA PRO A 32 -17.54 -16.11 37.03
C PRO A 32 -16.04 -16.11 37.39
N PRO A 33 -15.70 -16.16 38.69
CA PRO A 33 -14.33 -16.46 39.11
C PRO A 33 -13.96 -17.89 38.71
N VAL A 34 -12.72 -18.09 38.26
CA VAL A 34 -12.19 -19.37 37.74
C VAL A 34 -12.44 -20.54 38.72
N GLY A 35 -12.22 -20.34 40.02
CA GLY A 35 -12.47 -21.34 41.06
C GLY A 35 -13.95 -21.78 41.23
N ALA A 36 -14.91 -20.98 40.76
CA ALA A 36 -16.32 -21.37 40.75
C ALA A 36 -16.67 -22.25 39.53
N VAL A 37 -15.98 -22.07 38.39
CA VAL A 37 -16.22 -22.86 37.17
C VAL A 37 -16.04 -24.35 37.43
N TYR A 38 -14.98 -24.74 38.15
CA TYR A 38 -14.72 -26.14 38.53
C TYR A 38 -15.82 -26.78 39.39
N LYS A 39 -16.71 -25.98 40.00
CA LYS A 39 -17.82 -26.44 40.85
C LYS A 39 -19.19 -26.40 40.16
N MET A 40 -19.29 -25.84 38.96
CA MET A 40 -20.57 -25.69 38.24
C MET A 40 -21.18 -27.05 37.89
N SER A 41 -22.50 -27.16 38.02
CA SER A 41 -23.30 -28.25 37.45
C SER A 41 -23.33 -28.18 35.90
N PRO A 42 -23.73 -29.26 35.20
CA PRO A 42 -23.83 -29.28 33.74
C PRO A 42 -24.63 -28.10 33.14
N VAL A 43 -25.77 -27.77 33.76
CA VAL A 43 -26.66 -26.69 33.29
C VAL A 43 -26.07 -25.30 33.54
N GLU A 44 -25.43 -25.08 34.69
CA GLU A 44 -24.75 -23.82 35.01
C GLU A 44 -23.55 -23.61 34.09
N LEU A 45 -22.72 -24.65 33.88
CA LEU A 45 -21.56 -24.63 33.00
C LEU A 45 -21.96 -24.14 31.61
N ARG A 46 -22.95 -24.80 30.99
CA ARG A 46 -23.45 -24.40 29.67
C ARG A 46 -23.93 -22.96 29.65
N ARG A 47 -24.84 -22.58 30.57
CA ARG A 47 -25.41 -21.22 30.61
C ARG A 47 -24.32 -20.16 30.78
N SER A 48 -23.31 -20.46 31.59
CA SER A 48 -22.16 -19.59 31.85
C SER A 48 -21.29 -19.43 30.59
N MET A 49 -20.87 -20.54 29.96
CA MET A 49 -20.10 -20.51 28.71
C MET A 49 -20.84 -19.77 27.58
N GLN A 50 -22.14 -20.05 27.40
CA GLN A 50 -22.95 -19.37 26.39
C GLN A 50 -23.13 -17.86 26.68
N LYS A 51 -23.11 -17.43 27.94
CA LYS A 51 -23.12 -16.00 28.29
C LYS A 51 -21.77 -15.37 27.99
N VAL A 52 -20.68 -15.94 28.49
CA VAL A 52 -19.30 -15.45 28.28
C VAL A 52 -18.94 -15.36 26.80
N ALA A 53 -19.35 -16.33 25.98
CA ALA A 53 -19.20 -16.29 24.52
C ALA A 53 -19.94 -15.11 23.86
N ARG A 54 -21.21 -14.88 24.23
CA ARG A 54 -22.04 -13.78 23.69
C ARG A 54 -21.50 -12.40 24.09
N GLU A 55 -21.06 -12.26 25.33
CA GLU A 55 -20.42 -11.04 25.86
C GLU A 55 -18.98 -10.84 25.36
N ARG A 56 -18.45 -11.75 24.52
CA ARG A 56 -17.08 -11.74 23.96
C ARG A 56 -16.00 -11.59 25.02
N ILE A 57 -16.11 -12.34 26.10
CA ILE A 57 -15.16 -12.32 27.22
C ILE A 57 -14.10 -13.40 26.99
N TRP A 58 -12.86 -13.00 26.69
CA TRP A 58 -11.82 -13.89 26.17
C TRP A 58 -10.62 -14.08 27.13
N LYS A 59 -10.87 -14.37 28.41
CA LYS A 59 -9.81 -14.63 29.39
C LYS A 59 -9.33 -16.09 29.32
N ASN A 60 -8.03 -16.32 29.09
CA ASN A 60 -7.46 -17.66 28.87
C ASN A 60 -7.77 -18.66 29.99
N ASP A 61 -7.36 -18.39 31.24
CA ASP A 61 -7.58 -19.29 32.39
C ASP A 61 -9.07 -19.56 32.68
N LEU A 62 -9.97 -18.66 32.28
CA LEU A 62 -11.42 -18.88 32.38
C LEU A 62 -11.90 -19.89 31.34
N TRP A 63 -11.48 -19.74 30.08
CA TRP A 63 -11.81 -20.68 29.01
C TRP A 63 -11.17 -22.05 29.21
N GLU A 64 -9.95 -22.12 29.76
CA GLU A 64 -9.32 -23.37 30.17
C GLU A 64 -10.09 -24.09 31.28
N ALA A 65 -10.54 -23.38 32.32
CA ALA A 65 -11.36 -23.96 33.37
C ALA A 65 -12.72 -24.44 32.85
N TYR A 66 -13.35 -23.70 31.93
CA TYR A 66 -14.58 -24.14 31.25
C TYR A 66 -14.36 -25.42 30.43
N MET A 67 -13.30 -25.43 29.62
CA MET A 67 -12.90 -26.56 28.79
C MET A 67 -12.63 -27.81 29.64
N PHE A 68 -11.86 -27.68 30.72
CA PHE A 68 -11.60 -28.76 31.66
C PHE A 68 -12.88 -29.28 32.35
N ARG A 69 -13.75 -28.37 32.82
CA ARG A 69 -15.02 -28.76 33.46
C ARG A 69 -15.98 -29.44 32.48
N ALA A 70 -16.00 -29.03 31.22
CA ALA A 70 -16.77 -29.68 30.16
C ALA A 70 -16.27 -31.11 29.88
N ALA A 71 -14.95 -31.32 29.81
CA ALA A 71 -14.37 -32.67 29.71
C ALA A 71 -14.76 -33.56 30.90
N ALA A 72 -14.67 -33.02 32.12
CA ALA A 72 -15.00 -33.76 33.35
C ALA A 72 -16.49 -34.16 33.42
N LEU A 73 -17.39 -33.30 32.93
CA LEU A 73 -18.85 -33.53 32.96
C LEU A 73 -19.43 -34.16 31.68
N ARG A 74 -18.60 -34.55 30.70
CA ARG A 74 -19.06 -34.97 29.36
C ARG A 74 -20.12 -36.08 29.37
N THR A 75 -20.02 -37.01 30.32
CA THR A 75 -20.95 -38.14 30.49
C THR A 75 -22.28 -37.71 31.12
N GLU A 76 -22.27 -36.70 31.98
CA GLU A 76 -23.45 -36.13 32.65
C GLU A 76 -24.23 -35.13 31.78
N LEU A 77 -23.55 -34.42 30.88
CA LEU A 77 -24.16 -33.43 29.97
C LEU A 77 -25.14 -34.08 28.97
N LEU A 78 -26.28 -33.44 28.70
CA LEU A 78 -27.18 -33.87 27.62
C LEU A 78 -26.53 -33.63 26.26
N VAL A 79 -27.00 -34.30 25.21
CA VAL A 79 -26.47 -34.13 23.83
C VAL A 79 -26.59 -32.66 23.39
N THR A 80 -27.74 -32.03 23.63
CA THR A 80 -27.94 -30.61 23.38
C THR A 80 -27.02 -29.72 24.22
N ASP A 81 -26.69 -30.09 25.46
CA ASP A 81 -25.76 -29.30 26.26
C ASP A 81 -24.33 -29.39 25.71
N LEU A 82 -23.89 -30.57 25.27
CA LEU A 82 -22.60 -30.78 24.58
C LEU A 82 -22.53 -29.94 23.31
N CYS A 83 -23.55 -29.97 22.44
CA CYS A 83 -23.58 -29.20 21.20
C CYS A 83 -23.57 -27.68 21.46
N LEU A 84 -24.24 -27.20 22.51
CA LEU A 84 -24.25 -25.78 22.89
C LEU A 84 -22.91 -25.33 23.52
N ILE A 85 -22.20 -26.22 24.21
CA ILE A 85 -20.83 -26.00 24.71
C ILE A 85 -19.82 -25.96 23.55
N LEU A 86 -19.97 -26.87 22.59
CA LEU A 86 -19.15 -26.94 21.37
C LEU A 86 -19.29 -25.66 20.52
N ASP A 87 -20.51 -25.20 20.27
CA ASP A 87 -20.74 -23.95 19.52
C ASP A 87 -20.21 -22.72 20.28
N ALA A 88 -20.38 -22.67 21.61
CA ALA A 88 -19.79 -21.61 22.44
C ALA A 88 -18.24 -21.63 22.41
N THR A 89 -17.64 -22.81 22.34
CA THR A 89 -16.18 -23.00 22.23
C THR A 89 -15.67 -22.64 20.83
N ALA A 90 -16.45 -22.91 19.77
CA ALA A 90 -16.13 -22.53 18.40
C ALA A 90 -16.16 -21.01 18.15
N LEU A 91 -16.95 -20.28 18.94
CA LEU A 91 -16.92 -18.81 19.02
C LEU A 91 -15.71 -18.28 19.81
N GLY A 92 -15.00 -19.13 20.55
CA GLY A 92 -13.85 -18.79 21.38
C GLY A 92 -12.61 -18.38 20.59
N LYS A 93 -11.81 -17.46 21.16
CA LYS A 93 -10.44 -17.18 20.68
C LYS A 93 -9.55 -18.42 20.83
N LYS A 94 -9.44 -18.97 22.05
CA LYS A 94 -8.64 -20.17 22.31
C LYS A 94 -9.44 -21.43 22.02
N ARG A 95 -9.21 -22.02 20.84
CA ARG A 95 -9.80 -23.29 20.39
C ARG A 95 -8.89 -24.45 20.78
N SER A 96 -9.43 -25.52 21.37
CA SER A 96 -8.68 -26.76 21.67
C SER A 96 -9.20 -27.91 20.80
N PRO A 97 -8.51 -28.26 19.69
CA PRO A 97 -8.96 -29.31 18.77
C PRO A 97 -9.11 -30.68 19.44
N ALA A 98 -8.18 -31.01 20.36
CA ALA A 98 -8.21 -32.27 21.09
C ALA A 98 -9.44 -32.40 22.00
N LEU A 99 -9.78 -31.35 22.75
CA LEU A 99 -10.99 -31.34 23.56
C LEU A 99 -12.26 -31.31 22.70
N ALA A 100 -12.27 -30.53 21.62
CA ALA A 100 -13.40 -30.46 20.72
C ALA A 100 -13.73 -31.86 20.16
N ARG A 101 -12.72 -32.61 19.70
CA ARG A 101 -12.85 -34.03 19.32
C ARG A 101 -13.37 -34.91 20.45
N PHE A 102 -12.82 -34.79 21.65
CA PHE A 102 -13.26 -35.58 22.81
C PHE A 102 -14.74 -35.35 23.21
N LEU A 103 -15.29 -34.17 22.90
CA LEU A 103 -16.73 -33.85 23.05
C LEU A 103 -17.55 -34.28 21.81
N LEU A 104 -17.04 -34.06 20.58
CA LEU A 104 -17.21 -34.90 19.37
C LEU A 104 -17.68 -36.33 19.66
N ASP A 105 -16.74 -37.13 20.14
CA ASP A 105 -16.90 -38.56 20.31
C ASP A 105 -18.04 -38.91 21.29
N GLU A 106 -18.23 -38.10 22.34
CA GLU A 106 -19.31 -38.28 23.31
C GLU A 106 -20.68 -37.88 22.74
N VAL A 107 -20.77 -36.86 21.87
CA VAL A 107 -21.98 -36.53 21.11
C VAL A 107 -22.36 -37.68 20.17
N VAL A 108 -21.37 -38.25 19.46
CA VAL A 108 -21.57 -39.38 18.54
C VAL A 108 -22.02 -40.63 19.31
N ARG A 109 -21.30 -40.99 20.38
CA ARG A 109 -21.62 -42.13 21.26
C ARG A 109 -23.03 -42.05 21.84
N LYS A 110 -23.47 -40.86 22.25
CA LYS A 110 -24.85 -40.64 22.75
C LYS A 110 -25.86 -40.64 21.60
N GLY A 111 -25.56 -40.01 20.47
CA GLY A 111 -26.46 -39.90 19.31
C GLY A 111 -26.81 -41.24 18.64
N ASN A 112 -25.91 -42.21 18.71
CA ASN A 112 -26.15 -43.59 18.25
C ASN A 112 -26.94 -44.46 19.25
N ASN A 113 -27.12 -44.01 20.50
CA ASN A 113 -27.79 -44.79 21.54
C ASN A 113 -29.25 -44.30 21.70
N VAL A 114 -30.20 -45.20 21.44
CA VAL A 114 -31.66 -44.94 21.42
C VAL A 114 -32.18 -44.32 22.73
N ASN A 115 -31.49 -44.54 23.87
CA ASN A 115 -31.87 -43.98 25.17
C ASN A 115 -31.61 -42.47 25.29
N TYR A 116 -30.84 -41.85 24.37
CA TYR A 116 -30.61 -40.41 24.35
C TYR A 116 -31.36 -39.74 23.19
N LYS A 117 -32.18 -38.74 23.51
CA LYS A 117 -32.86 -37.92 22.51
C LYS A 117 -31.87 -36.94 21.86
N MET A 118 -31.69 -37.05 20.55
CA MET A 118 -30.88 -36.13 19.72
C MET A 118 -31.70 -35.65 18.52
N SER A 119 -31.92 -34.34 18.45
CA SER A 119 -32.63 -33.68 17.34
C SER A 119 -31.71 -33.48 16.12
N PHE A 120 -32.30 -33.16 14.96
CA PHE A 120 -31.52 -32.76 13.78
C PHE A 120 -30.68 -31.51 14.05
N ARG A 121 -31.22 -30.53 14.79
CA ARG A 121 -30.51 -29.32 15.17
C ARG A 121 -29.24 -29.60 15.98
N ASP A 122 -29.27 -30.59 16.88
CA ASP A 122 -28.07 -30.99 17.64
C ASP A 122 -26.96 -31.50 16.72
N VAL A 123 -27.32 -32.28 15.69
CA VAL A 123 -26.38 -32.78 14.66
C VAL A 123 -25.76 -31.62 13.88
N VAL A 124 -26.58 -30.69 13.42
CA VAL A 124 -26.13 -29.51 12.65
C VAL A 124 -25.24 -28.60 13.50
N MET A 125 -25.57 -28.40 14.78
CA MET A 125 -24.74 -27.62 15.70
C MET A 125 -23.36 -28.25 15.92
N ALA A 126 -23.28 -29.58 16.10
CA ALA A 126 -22.01 -30.28 16.25
C ALA A 126 -21.14 -30.19 14.98
N LEU A 127 -21.74 -30.41 13.79
CA LEU A 127 -21.05 -30.27 12.50
C LEU A 127 -20.55 -28.84 12.27
N ASN A 128 -21.38 -27.83 12.51
CA ASN A 128 -21.02 -26.42 12.35
C ASN A 128 -19.92 -25.99 13.35
N ALA A 129 -19.97 -26.47 14.59
CA ALA A 129 -18.92 -26.21 15.58
C ALA A 129 -17.57 -26.82 15.14
N GLY A 130 -17.57 -28.08 14.68
CA GLY A 130 -16.38 -28.72 14.12
C GLY A 130 -15.83 -28.02 12.86
N ALA A 131 -16.73 -27.53 12.00
CA ALA A 131 -16.37 -26.76 10.80
C ALA A 131 -15.68 -25.42 11.16
N LYS A 132 -16.28 -24.63 12.05
CA LYS A 132 -15.69 -23.38 12.59
C LYS A 132 -14.33 -23.62 13.23
N MET A 133 -14.16 -24.73 13.95
CA MET A 133 -12.90 -25.09 14.62
C MET A 133 -11.87 -25.76 13.68
N ARG A 134 -12.18 -25.94 12.39
CA ARG A 134 -11.29 -26.54 11.37
C ARG A 134 -10.65 -27.85 11.84
N LEU A 135 -11.45 -28.77 12.38
CA LEU A 135 -10.98 -30.06 12.91
C LEU A 135 -10.55 -31.02 11.79
N GLY A 136 -9.44 -30.72 11.12
CA GLY A 136 -8.83 -31.52 10.06
C GLY A 136 -8.02 -32.71 10.62
N GLY A 137 -8.21 -33.89 10.02
CA GLY A 137 -7.67 -35.16 10.50
C GLY A 137 -8.71 -35.98 11.30
N ASP A 138 -8.82 -37.26 10.94
CA ASP A 138 -9.83 -38.26 11.32
C ASP A 138 -11.29 -37.76 11.34
N LYS A 139 -12.01 -38.06 10.25
CA LYS A 139 -13.38 -37.59 9.99
C LYS A 139 -14.49 -38.53 10.49
N ARG A 140 -14.17 -39.63 11.18
CA ARG A 140 -15.18 -40.60 11.68
C ARG A 140 -16.38 -39.95 12.36
N TRP A 141 -16.14 -39.01 13.28
CA TRP A 141 -17.20 -38.28 13.98
C TRP A 141 -18.09 -37.47 13.02
N ALA A 142 -17.52 -36.89 11.96
CA ALA A 142 -18.25 -36.13 10.95
C ALA A 142 -19.06 -37.07 10.03
N ASP A 143 -18.48 -38.20 9.62
CA ASP A 143 -19.14 -39.22 8.81
C ASP A 143 -20.37 -39.79 9.54
N GLU A 144 -20.23 -40.12 10.82
CA GLU A 144 -21.34 -40.60 11.65
C GLU A 144 -22.43 -39.53 11.84
N LEU A 145 -22.06 -38.28 12.11
CA LEU A 145 -23.00 -37.16 12.21
C LEU A 145 -23.71 -36.88 10.87
N VAL A 146 -23.01 -36.96 9.73
CA VAL A 146 -23.62 -36.88 8.39
C VAL A 146 -24.66 -37.98 8.23
N THR A 147 -24.32 -39.24 8.51
CA THR A 147 -25.25 -40.37 8.40
C THR A 147 -26.42 -40.26 9.38
N MET A 148 -26.23 -39.66 10.56
CA MET A 148 -27.31 -39.33 11.50
C MET A 148 -28.20 -38.17 11.04
N GLY A 149 -27.65 -37.20 10.32
CA GLY A 149 -28.38 -36.08 9.70
C GLY A 149 -29.24 -36.53 8.52
N LEU A 150 -28.67 -37.29 7.58
CA LEU A 150 -29.38 -37.81 6.40
C LEU A 150 -30.57 -38.70 6.79
N ARG A 151 -30.39 -39.60 7.78
CA ARG A 151 -31.49 -40.42 8.33
C ARG A 151 -32.64 -39.60 8.90
N ARG A 152 -32.38 -38.40 9.43
CA ARG A 152 -33.40 -37.49 9.97
C ARG A 152 -34.08 -36.65 8.89
N ILE A 153 -33.34 -36.20 7.86
CA ILE A 153 -33.91 -35.50 6.70
C ILE A 153 -34.87 -36.40 5.93
N SER A 154 -34.50 -37.66 5.70
CA SER A 154 -35.32 -38.64 4.97
C SER A 154 -36.31 -39.42 5.84
N GLY A 155 -36.40 -39.12 7.14
CA GLY A 155 -37.21 -39.85 8.12
C GLY A 155 -38.66 -39.37 8.24
N THR A 156 -39.39 -39.95 9.20
CA THR A 156 -40.76 -39.55 9.56
C THR A 156 -40.87 -38.08 10.00
N ASP A 157 -39.80 -37.56 10.62
CA ASP A 157 -39.74 -36.21 11.17
C ASP A 157 -39.42 -35.12 10.14
N ARG A 158 -39.33 -35.46 8.83
CA ARG A 158 -38.93 -34.55 7.73
C ARG A 158 -39.57 -33.15 7.79
N HIS A 159 -40.88 -33.10 8.08
CA HIS A 159 -41.66 -31.85 8.11
C HIS A 159 -41.38 -30.97 9.34
N ALA A 160 -40.79 -31.53 10.40
CA ALA A 160 -40.36 -30.80 11.58
C ALA A 160 -38.98 -30.14 11.40
N VAL A 161 -38.26 -30.43 10.31
CA VAL A 161 -36.93 -29.88 10.05
C VAL A 161 -37.04 -28.46 9.47
N SER A 162 -36.33 -27.52 10.08
CA SER A 162 -36.25 -26.12 9.62
C SER A 162 -35.41 -25.98 8.33
N PRO A 163 -35.81 -25.14 7.35
CA PRO A 163 -35.00 -24.88 6.17
C PRO A 163 -33.62 -24.29 6.52
N ASN A 164 -33.55 -23.48 7.58
CA ASN A 164 -32.30 -22.88 8.07
C ASN A 164 -31.34 -23.96 8.62
N ASP A 165 -31.86 -24.93 9.38
CA ASP A 165 -31.02 -26.04 9.87
C ASP A 165 -30.54 -26.92 8.70
N ILE A 166 -31.35 -27.11 7.65
CA ILE A 166 -30.97 -27.81 6.41
C ILE A 166 -29.88 -27.05 5.63
N ALA A 167 -30.02 -25.72 5.53
CA ALA A 167 -29.05 -24.87 4.87
C ALA A 167 -27.70 -24.89 5.61
N LEU A 168 -27.74 -24.79 6.94
CA LEU A 168 -26.57 -24.83 7.81
C LEU A 168 -25.92 -26.24 7.83
N PHE A 169 -26.70 -27.32 7.74
CA PHE A 169 -26.19 -28.67 7.54
C PHE A 169 -25.32 -28.74 6.28
N LEU A 170 -25.90 -28.38 5.12
CA LEU A 170 -25.23 -28.47 3.83
C LEU A 170 -23.99 -27.57 3.76
N HIS A 171 -24.07 -26.34 4.29
CA HIS A 171 -22.92 -25.44 4.41
C HIS A 171 -21.82 -26.00 5.33
N SER A 172 -22.17 -26.63 6.46
CA SER A 172 -21.18 -27.27 7.34
C SER A 172 -20.41 -28.38 6.62
N LEU A 173 -21.07 -29.14 5.74
CA LEU A 173 -20.41 -30.19 4.95
C LEU A 173 -19.40 -29.63 3.94
N THR A 174 -19.71 -28.48 3.32
CA THR A 174 -18.75 -27.80 2.42
C THR A 174 -17.47 -27.40 3.15
N ARG A 175 -17.57 -26.89 4.39
CA ARG A 175 -16.42 -26.48 5.22
C ARG A 175 -15.65 -27.63 5.85
N LEU A 176 -16.30 -28.76 6.14
CA LEU A 176 -15.64 -29.99 6.61
C LEU A 176 -14.97 -30.79 5.48
N CYS A 177 -15.22 -30.40 4.23
CA CYS A 177 -14.67 -31.02 3.02
C CYS A 177 -14.91 -32.54 3.03
N VAL A 178 -16.16 -32.95 3.27
CA VAL A 178 -16.57 -34.38 3.24
C VAL A 178 -16.32 -34.99 1.86
N SER A 179 -16.34 -36.33 1.75
CA SER A 179 -16.12 -36.97 0.44
C SER A 179 -17.16 -36.53 -0.59
N THR A 180 -16.78 -36.49 -1.87
CA THR A 180 -17.67 -36.09 -2.98
C THR A 180 -18.97 -36.92 -2.98
N THR A 181 -18.88 -38.23 -2.72
CA THR A 181 -20.03 -39.14 -2.65
C THR A 181 -20.96 -38.82 -1.48
N GLN A 182 -20.44 -38.49 -0.30
CA GLN A 182 -21.26 -38.02 0.83
C GLN A 182 -21.91 -36.66 0.55
N MET A 183 -21.17 -35.74 -0.10
CA MET A 183 -21.69 -34.43 -0.46
C MET A 183 -22.84 -34.52 -1.48
N GLU A 184 -22.70 -35.39 -2.48
CA GLU A 184 -23.75 -35.68 -3.47
C GLU A 184 -24.96 -36.37 -2.83
N ALA A 185 -24.75 -37.37 -1.97
CA ALA A 185 -25.83 -37.99 -1.20
C ALA A 185 -26.60 -36.95 -0.36
N ALA A 186 -25.88 -36.05 0.32
CA ALA A 186 -26.49 -34.96 1.07
C ALA A 186 -27.27 -33.97 0.18
N ARG A 187 -26.71 -33.57 -0.96
CA ARG A 187 -27.40 -32.70 -1.94
C ARG A 187 -28.66 -33.36 -2.49
N ASN A 188 -28.63 -34.65 -2.80
CA ASN A 188 -29.80 -35.41 -3.26
C ASN A 188 -30.92 -35.42 -2.20
N SER A 189 -30.61 -35.79 -0.95
CA SER A 189 -31.59 -35.78 0.15
C SER A 189 -32.15 -34.37 0.40
N VAL A 190 -31.27 -33.36 0.49
CA VAL A 190 -31.67 -31.96 0.72
C VAL A 190 -32.49 -31.39 -0.44
N ALA A 191 -32.17 -31.72 -1.70
CA ALA A 191 -32.93 -31.28 -2.85
C ALA A 191 -34.38 -31.77 -2.80
N SER A 192 -34.60 -33.03 -2.42
CA SER A 192 -35.96 -33.59 -2.35
C SER A 192 -36.85 -32.87 -1.32
N GLU A 193 -36.30 -32.50 -0.17
CA GLU A 193 -37.02 -31.82 0.91
C GLU A 193 -37.14 -30.30 0.71
N VAL A 194 -36.09 -29.62 0.24
CA VAL A 194 -36.07 -28.15 0.17
C VAL A 194 -36.75 -27.59 -1.09
N THR A 195 -36.72 -28.31 -2.22
CA THR A 195 -37.28 -27.83 -3.50
C THR A 195 -38.74 -27.32 -3.41
N PRO A 196 -39.71 -28.05 -2.81
CA PRO A 196 -41.08 -27.55 -2.67
C PRO A 196 -41.22 -26.35 -1.71
N ARG A 197 -40.17 -26.06 -0.92
CA ARG A 197 -40.14 -25.00 0.10
C ARG A 197 -39.47 -23.73 -0.42
N ILE A 198 -38.55 -23.82 -1.40
CA ILE A 198 -37.80 -22.68 -1.97
C ILE A 198 -38.69 -21.48 -2.34
N PRO A 199 -39.85 -21.62 -3.04
CA PRO A 199 -40.68 -20.47 -3.43
C PRO A 199 -41.35 -19.70 -2.28
N LYS A 200 -41.13 -20.14 -1.02
CA LYS A 200 -41.61 -19.48 0.20
C LYS A 200 -40.45 -18.99 1.08
N LEU A 201 -39.20 -19.17 0.65
CA LEU A 201 -38.02 -18.75 1.42
C LEU A 201 -37.68 -17.29 1.13
N THR A 202 -37.91 -16.44 2.12
CA THR A 202 -37.59 -15.00 2.05
C THR A 202 -36.33 -14.62 2.86
N ASP A 203 -35.82 -15.53 3.69
CA ASP A 203 -34.65 -15.32 4.56
C ASP A 203 -33.33 -15.41 3.78
N GLY A 204 -32.59 -14.29 3.72
CA GLY A 204 -31.34 -14.22 2.97
C GLY A 204 -30.23 -15.11 3.52
N HIS A 205 -30.25 -15.40 4.82
CA HIS A 205 -29.31 -16.33 5.44
C HIS A 205 -29.51 -17.75 4.91
N THR A 206 -30.74 -18.29 5.03
CA THR A 206 -31.10 -19.61 4.51
C THR A 206 -30.84 -19.70 3.00
N LEU A 207 -31.24 -18.69 2.21
CA LEU A 207 -31.05 -18.68 0.76
C LEU A 207 -29.56 -18.73 0.35
N SER A 208 -28.73 -17.90 0.97
CA SER A 208 -27.29 -17.81 0.65
C SER A 208 -26.52 -19.07 1.05
N LEU A 209 -26.84 -19.67 2.21
CA LEU A 209 -26.24 -20.93 2.66
C LEU A 209 -26.65 -22.12 1.77
N LEU A 210 -27.91 -22.20 1.33
CA LEU A 210 -28.36 -23.22 0.36
C LEU A 210 -27.62 -23.05 -0.98
N LEU A 211 -27.54 -21.83 -1.50
CA LEU A 211 -26.87 -21.55 -2.77
C LEU A 211 -25.39 -21.94 -2.72
N HIS A 212 -24.68 -21.60 -1.63
CA HIS A 212 -23.32 -22.04 -1.39
C HIS A 212 -23.21 -23.58 -1.31
N GLY A 213 -24.08 -24.22 -0.54
CA GLY A 213 -24.09 -25.67 -0.34
C GLY A 213 -24.34 -26.49 -1.63
N PHE A 214 -25.14 -25.97 -2.56
CA PHE A 214 -25.37 -26.57 -3.88
C PHE A 214 -24.33 -26.19 -4.95
N SER A 215 -23.54 -25.12 -4.75
CA SER A 215 -22.48 -24.73 -5.69
C SER A 215 -21.38 -25.79 -5.81
N PRO A 216 -20.77 -26.02 -6.99
CA PRO A 216 -19.72 -27.03 -7.14
C PRO A 216 -18.49 -26.66 -6.29
N LEU A 217 -17.96 -27.60 -5.51
CA LEU A 217 -16.74 -27.35 -4.74
C LEU A 217 -15.53 -27.38 -5.68
N GLY A 218 -14.77 -26.27 -5.73
CA GLY A 218 -13.50 -26.24 -6.43
C GLY A 218 -12.39 -26.91 -5.61
N SER A 219 -11.46 -27.60 -6.28
CA SER A 219 -10.25 -28.16 -5.66
C SER A 219 -9.42 -27.07 -4.95
N ALA A 220 -9.25 -25.92 -5.60
CA ALA A 220 -8.65 -24.71 -5.04
C ALA A 220 -9.60 -23.88 -4.15
N GLY A 221 -10.67 -24.48 -3.60
CA GLY A 221 -11.56 -23.89 -2.60
C GLY A 221 -11.18 -24.26 -1.16
N LEU A 222 -10.19 -25.15 -0.98
CA LEU A 222 -9.73 -25.66 0.32
C LEU A 222 -9.03 -24.58 1.17
N GLU A 223 -8.57 -23.49 0.55
CA GLU A 223 -8.07 -22.31 1.23
C GLU A 223 -9.19 -21.28 1.48
N GLU A 224 -10.15 -21.65 2.35
CA GLU A 224 -10.75 -20.60 3.18
C GLU A 224 -9.60 -19.93 3.95
N ALA A 225 -9.31 -18.68 3.57
CA ALA A 225 -8.37 -17.78 4.24
C ALA A 225 -8.34 -18.05 5.75
N PRO A 226 -7.17 -18.13 6.41
CA PRO A 226 -7.13 -18.43 7.84
C PRO A 226 -8.15 -17.57 8.59
N GLU A 227 -8.99 -18.20 9.41
CA GLU A 227 -9.68 -17.47 10.49
C GLU A 227 -8.60 -17.11 11.54
N TYR A 228 -7.62 -16.30 11.13
CA TYR A 228 -6.57 -15.81 12.01
C TYR A 228 -7.17 -14.80 12.98
N GLU A 229 -6.57 -14.76 14.15
CA GLU A 229 -7.28 -14.44 15.37
C GLU A 229 -7.72 -12.98 15.45
N ASP A 230 -8.92 -12.75 16.00
CA ASP A 230 -9.38 -11.43 16.43
C ASP A 230 -8.59 -10.98 17.68
N ARG A 231 -7.26 -10.82 17.58
CA ARG A 231 -6.40 -10.20 18.60
C ARG A 231 -6.42 -8.69 18.48
N GLY A 232 -7.60 -8.11 18.71
CA GLY A 232 -7.73 -6.71 19.08
C GLY A 232 -7.25 -6.45 20.51
N ASP A 233 -6.23 -5.60 20.60
CA ASP A 233 -5.90 -4.62 21.64
C ASP A 233 -5.15 -5.05 22.93
N GLU A 234 -3.87 -4.67 22.90
CA GLU A 234 -2.94 -4.29 23.99
C GLU A 234 -2.03 -5.34 24.68
N GLU A 235 -0.73 -4.99 24.70
CA GLU A 235 0.39 -5.50 25.50
C GLU A 235 0.76 -7.01 25.43
N GLU A 236 1.43 -7.42 24.34
CA GLU A 236 2.82 -7.93 24.36
C GLU A 236 3.29 -8.24 22.93
N ALA A 237 4.59 -8.08 22.65
CA ALA A 237 5.19 -8.38 21.36
C ALA A 237 5.87 -9.75 21.42
N GLU A 238 5.48 -10.66 20.52
CA GLU A 238 6.19 -11.88 20.09
C GLU A 238 5.28 -12.56 19.06
N GLU A 239 5.58 -12.45 17.76
CA GLU A 239 6.34 -13.41 16.93
C GLU A 239 5.39 -14.08 15.94
N ASP A 240 5.23 -13.44 14.77
CA ASP A 240 4.61 -14.06 13.59
C ASP A 240 5.74 -14.61 12.71
N GLU A 241 5.75 -15.92 12.48
CA GLU A 241 6.64 -16.56 11.50
C GLU A 241 6.34 -16.11 10.06
N PRO A 242 7.33 -16.13 9.16
CA PRO A 242 7.15 -15.72 7.77
C PRO A 242 6.18 -16.64 7.02
N PHE A 243 5.47 -16.04 6.06
CA PHE A 243 4.55 -16.75 5.17
C PHE A 243 5.37 -17.54 4.14
N GLU A 244 5.58 -18.84 4.34
CA GLU A 244 6.21 -19.69 3.31
C GLU A 244 5.27 -19.87 2.11
N GLU A 245 5.73 -19.38 0.96
CA GLU A 245 5.04 -19.48 -0.32
C GLU A 245 5.18 -20.91 -0.88
N HIS A 246 4.21 -21.77 -0.61
CA HIS A 246 4.07 -23.03 -1.34
C HIS A 246 3.38 -22.79 -2.69
N GLY A 247 4.13 -22.17 -3.61
CA GLY A 247 3.79 -22.13 -5.02
C GLY A 247 3.68 -23.56 -5.58
N ARG A 248 2.44 -24.04 -5.74
CA ARG A 248 2.13 -25.16 -6.64
C ARG A 248 1.27 -24.64 -7.77
N GLU A 249 1.87 -24.57 -8.95
CA GLU A 249 1.14 -24.49 -10.21
C GLU A 249 0.34 -25.79 -10.38
N ASP A 250 -0.94 -25.76 -10.03
CA ASP A 250 -1.82 -26.91 -10.24
C ASP A 250 -1.97 -27.19 -11.73
N GLN A 251 -1.38 -28.29 -12.18
CA GLN A 251 -1.57 -28.85 -13.51
C GLN A 251 -3.07 -29.08 -13.73
N ARG A 252 -3.64 -28.39 -14.73
CA ARG A 252 -5.06 -28.49 -15.06
C ARG A 252 -5.33 -29.84 -15.69
N ASP A 253 -5.92 -30.76 -14.92
CA ASP A 253 -6.40 -32.04 -15.44
C ASP A 253 -7.70 -31.81 -16.23
N THR A 254 -7.56 -31.44 -17.51
CA THR A 254 -8.63 -30.92 -18.38
C THR A 254 -9.55 -32.00 -18.99
N THR A 255 -9.51 -33.24 -18.49
CA THR A 255 -9.99 -34.42 -19.22
C THR A 255 -11.28 -35.06 -18.70
N LYS A 256 -12.01 -34.40 -17.79
CA LYS A 256 -13.39 -34.80 -17.44
C LYS A 256 -14.36 -33.63 -17.56
N GLU A 257 -15.36 -33.78 -18.43
CA GLU A 257 -16.52 -32.90 -18.46
C GLU A 257 -17.24 -32.94 -17.11
N ASN A 258 -17.21 -31.83 -16.41
CA ASN A 258 -17.68 -31.75 -15.04
C ASN A 258 -19.01 -31.01 -14.96
N ALA A 259 -20.10 -31.72 -15.30
CA ALA A 259 -21.45 -31.18 -15.28
C ALA A 259 -21.83 -30.59 -13.90
N ILE A 260 -22.43 -29.39 -13.89
CA ILE A 260 -23.00 -28.80 -12.68
C ILE A 260 -24.27 -29.58 -12.31
N THR A 261 -24.22 -30.32 -11.21
CA THR A 261 -25.36 -31.04 -10.62
C THR A 261 -26.45 -30.09 -10.10
N HIS A 262 -27.70 -30.56 -9.99
CA HIS A 262 -28.82 -29.81 -9.38
C HIS A 262 -29.15 -28.44 -10.00
N ARG A 263 -28.89 -28.23 -11.31
CA ARG A 263 -29.24 -26.98 -12.04
C ARG A 263 -30.66 -26.46 -11.76
N PRO A 264 -31.74 -27.29 -11.66
CA PRO A 264 -33.09 -26.79 -11.36
C PRO A 264 -33.19 -26.11 -9.98
N VAL A 265 -32.55 -26.71 -8.95
CA VAL A 265 -32.52 -26.16 -7.58
C VAL A 265 -31.76 -24.84 -7.56
N LEU A 266 -30.59 -24.79 -8.22
CA LEU A 266 -29.80 -23.56 -8.35
C LEU A 266 -30.57 -22.45 -9.07
N LYS A 267 -31.30 -22.74 -10.17
CA LYS A 267 -32.18 -21.76 -10.85
C LYS A 267 -33.27 -21.21 -9.92
N MET A 268 -33.91 -22.07 -9.11
CA MET A 268 -34.93 -21.63 -8.15
C MET A 268 -34.34 -20.76 -7.04
N LEU A 269 -33.18 -21.14 -6.48
CA LEU A 269 -32.48 -20.35 -5.47
C LEU A 269 -32.03 -19.00 -6.02
N PHE A 270 -31.41 -18.95 -7.20
CA PHE A 270 -31.02 -17.69 -7.84
C PHE A 270 -32.21 -16.76 -8.08
N LYS A 271 -33.38 -17.28 -8.51
CA LYS A 271 -34.60 -16.48 -8.65
C LYS A 271 -35.00 -15.82 -7.33
N GLN A 272 -35.01 -16.56 -6.22
CA GLN A 272 -35.35 -16.02 -4.90
C GLN A 272 -34.29 -15.05 -4.37
N VAL A 273 -33.00 -15.30 -4.61
CA VAL A 273 -31.93 -14.34 -4.26
C VAL A 273 -32.12 -13.02 -5.00
N VAL A 274 -32.30 -13.03 -6.33
CA VAL A 274 -32.55 -11.81 -7.12
C VAL A 274 -33.79 -11.05 -6.63
N GLU A 275 -34.86 -11.75 -6.28
CA GLU A 275 -36.11 -11.15 -5.79
C GLU A 275 -35.96 -10.50 -4.40
N HIS A 276 -34.97 -10.91 -3.58
CA HIS A 276 -34.86 -10.51 -2.17
C HIS A 276 -33.57 -9.78 -1.79
N ILE A 277 -32.51 -9.81 -2.60
CA ILE A 277 -31.18 -9.30 -2.21
C ILE A 277 -31.13 -7.79 -1.93
N ASN A 278 -31.91 -7.00 -2.67
CA ASN A 278 -32.01 -5.55 -2.50
C ASN A 278 -33.10 -5.13 -1.49
N LYS A 279 -33.81 -6.06 -0.83
CA LYS A 279 -34.78 -5.73 0.21
C LYS A 279 -34.02 -5.43 1.51
N GLU A 280 -34.27 -4.27 2.11
CA GLU A 280 -33.54 -3.84 3.31
C GLU A 280 -33.63 -4.90 4.42
N ARG A 281 -32.52 -5.13 5.12
CA ARG A 281 -32.35 -6.09 6.24
C ARG A 281 -32.50 -7.57 5.90
N VAL A 282 -32.75 -7.96 4.64
CA VAL A 282 -32.91 -9.38 4.28
C VAL A 282 -31.57 -10.10 4.09
N PHE A 283 -30.59 -9.48 3.42
CA PHE A 283 -29.24 -10.01 3.23
C PHE A 283 -28.20 -9.16 3.96
N ASN A 284 -27.39 -9.78 4.81
CA ASN A 284 -26.24 -9.14 5.46
C ASN A 284 -24.92 -9.37 4.69
N ASN A 285 -23.83 -8.72 5.11
CA ASN A 285 -22.51 -8.82 4.46
C ASN A 285 -22.06 -10.28 4.23
N MET A 286 -22.26 -11.18 5.21
CA MET A 286 -21.88 -12.58 5.08
C MET A 286 -22.79 -13.33 4.11
N ASP A 287 -24.08 -13.04 4.10
CA ASP A 287 -25.03 -13.69 3.17
C ASP A 287 -24.67 -13.34 1.71
N VAL A 288 -24.38 -12.05 1.44
CA VAL A 288 -23.91 -11.58 0.13
C VAL A 288 -22.56 -12.24 -0.22
N ALA A 289 -21.62 -12.34 0.73
CA ALA A 289 -20.34 -13.01 0.49
C ALA A 289 -20.49 -14.50 0.11
N HIS A 290 -21.44 -15.22 0.72
CA HIS A 290 -21.76 -16.60 0.33
C HIS A 290 -22.39 -16.70 -1.06
N VAL A 291 -23.23 -15.72 -1.45
CA VAL A 291 -23.78 -15.65 -2.82
C VAL A 291 -22.66 -15.43 -3.85
N ILE A 292 -21.75 -14.48 -3.60
CA ILE A 292 -20.60 -14.24 -4.48
C ILE A 292 -19.75 -15.51 -4.58
N LEU A 293 -19.41 -16.14 -3.46
CA LEU A 293 -18.61 -17.37 -3.45
C LEU A 293 -19.28 -18.53 -4.22
N ALA A 294 -20.60 -18.65 -4.15
CA ALA A 294 -21.35 -19.61 -4.97
C ALA A 294 -21.25 -19.30 -6.48
N VAL A 295 -21.27 -18.02 -6.88
CA VAL A 295 -21.07 -17.59 -8.27
C VAL A 295 -19.61 -17.81 -8.71
N VAL A 296 -18.61 -17.53 -7.87
CA VAL A 296 -17.19 -17.83 -8.12
C VAL A 296 -17.01 -19.32 -8.40
N ASN A 297 -17.59 -20.18 -7.57
CA ASN A 297 -17.55 -21.63 -7.73
C ASN A 297 -18.15 -22.11 -9.06
N ILE A 298 -19.29 -21.53 -9.47
CA ILE A 298 -19.93 -21.82 -10.75
C ILE A 298 -19.07 -21.32 -11.94
N TYR A 299 -18.56 -20.09 -11.87
CA TYR A 299 -17.71 -19.50 -12.91
C TYR A 299 -16.40 -20.26 -13.12
N ARG A 300 -15.70 -20.61 -12.02
CA ARG A 300 -14.51 -21.49 -12.02
C ARG A 300 -14.78 -22.84 -12.69
N ARG A 301 -16.03 -23.32 -12.66
CA ARG A 301 -16.43 -24.61 -13.25
C ARG A 301 -16.81 -24.51 -14.72
N SER A 302 -17.49 -23.43 -15.11
CA SER A 302 -17.85 -23.13 -16.49
C SER A 302 -18.13 -21.63 -16.64
N PRO A 303 -17.23 -20.85 -17.25
CA PRO A 303 -17.42 -19.41 -17.45
C PRO A 303 -18.70 -19.06 -18.22
N LYS A 304 -19.15 -19.96 -19.11
CA LYS A 304 -20.38 -19.82 -19.91
C LYS A 304 -21.66 -19.71 -19.08
N GLU A 305 -21.62 -20.09 -17.81
CA GLU A 305 -22.78 -20.03 -16.91
C GLU A 305 -23.16 -18.61 -16.49
N LEU A 306 -22.32 -17.62 -16.79
CA LEU A 306 -22.57 -16.19 -16.60
C LEU A 306 -23.03 -15.49 -17.89
N GLU A 307 -23.06 -16.19 -19.04
CA GLU A 307 -23.66 -15.66 -20.27
C GLU A 307 -25.18 -15.52 -20.14
N PRO A 308 -25.87 -14.71 -20.98
CA PRO A 308 -27.30 -14.42 -20.84
C PRO A 308 -28.25 -15.63 -20.73
N ASN A 309 -27.85 -16.78 -21.28
CA ASN A 309 -28.62 -18.03 -21.26
C ASN A 309 -28.10 -19.07 -20.23
N GLY A 310 -27.14 -18.68 -19.39
CA GLY A 310 -26.47 -19.54 -18.41
C GLY A 310 -27.32 -19.89 -17.18
N LEU A 311 -26.68 -20.48 -16.18
CA LEU A 311 -27.29 -20.78 -14.88
C LEU A 311 -27.47 -19.55 -14.00
N VAL A 312 -26.55 -18.58 -14.07
CA VAL A 312 -26.57 -17.36 -13.25
C VAL A 312 -27.41 -16.30 -13.96
N PRO A 313 -28.49 -15.75 -13.35
CA PRO A 313 -29.30 -14.73 -14.01
C PRO A 313 -28.51 -13.45 -14.28
N PRO A 314 -28.63 -12.82 -15.46
CA PRO A 314 -27.93 -11.56 -15.77
C PRO A 314 -28.27 -10.41 -14.80
N SER A 315 -29.46 -10.44 -14.20
CA SER A 315 -29.89 -9.49 -13.18
C SER A 315 -29.20 -9.64 -11.82
N LEU A 316 -28.50 -10.76 -11.57
CA LEU A 316 -27.84 -10.99 -10.28
C LEU A 316 -26.60 -10.11 -10.09
N ILE A 317 -25.76 -9.92 -11.11
CA ILE A 317 -24.53 -9.12 -10.98
C ILE A 317 -24.84 -7.64 -10.68
N PRO A 318 -25.77 -6.96 -11.38
CA PRO A 318 -26.20 -5.61 -11.00
C PRO A 318 -26.80 -5.52 -9.59
N ALA A 319 -27.58 -6.53 -9.18
CA ALA A 319 -28.17 -6.57 -7.83
C ALA A 319 -27.11 -6.78 -6.74
N LEU A 320 -26.11 -7.64 -6.98
CA LEU A 320 -24.94 -7.79 -6.12
C LEU A 320 -24.17 -6.47 -5.98
N ASN A 321 -23.88 -5.78 -7.09
CA ASN A 321 -23.16 -4.50 -7.07
C ASN A 321 -23.91 -3.44 -6.24
N GLY A 322 -25.21 -3.27 -6.47
CA GLY A 322 -26.04 -2.34 -5.68
C GLY A 322 -26.10 -2.71 -4.19
N ARG A 323 -26.22 -4.00 -3.86
CA ARG A 323 -26.25 -4.43 -2.45
C ARG A 323 -24.89 -4.34 -1.76
N ILE A 324 -23.79 -4.53 -2.49
CA ILE A 324 -22.43 -4.27 -1.97
C ILE A 324 -22.31 -2.80 -1.59
N GLU A 325 -22.67 -1.88 -2.49
CA GLU A 325 -22.62 -0.43 -2.29
C GLU A 325 -23.41 0.03 -1.05
N GLU A 326 -24.64 -0.46 -0.85
CA GLU A 326 -25.44 -0.19 0.36
C GLU A 326 -24.81 -0.72 1.68
N LEU A 327 -23.98 -1.77 1.58
CA LEU A 327 -23.36 -2.44 2.71
C LEU A 327 -21.93 -1.97 2.97
N THR A 328 -21.21 -1.40 2.00
CA THR A 328 -19.81 -0.95 2.09
C THR A 328 -19.55 -0.15 3.37
N ALA A 329 -20.37 0.87 3.63
CA ALA A 329 -20.24 1.71 4.82
C ALA A 329 -20.43 0.96 6.16
N LYS A 330 -21.08 -0.21 6.15
CA LYS A 330 -21.32 -1.07 7.32
C LYS A 330 -20.37 -2.27 7.38
N MET A 331 -19.50 -2.47 6.39
CA MET A 331 -18.52 -3.55 6.38
C MET A 331 -17.38 -3.29 7.38
N LYS A 332 -16.90 -4.36 8.01
CA LYS A 332 -15.63 -4.32 8.75
C LYS A 332 -14.47 -4.44 7.76
N PRO A 333 -13.26 -3.92 8.08
CA PRO A 333 -12.08 -4.03 7.24
C PRO A 333 -11.81 -5.45 6.71
N ARG A 334 -11.90 -6.47 7.59
CA ARG A 334 -11.75 -7.89 7.22
C ARG A 334 -12.79 -8.37 6.19
N ASP A 335 -14.01 -7.82 6.26
CA ASP A 335 -15.10 -8.22 5.38
C ASP A 335 -14.83 -7.61 3.99
N ILE A 336 -14.37 -6.35 3.92
CA ILE A 336 -13.93 -5.70 2.68
C ILE A 336 -12.83 -6.51 1.98
N VAL A 337 -11.78 -6.93 2.70
CA VAL A 337 -10.69 -7.78 2.13
C VAL A 337 -11.24 -9.10 1.59
N ARG A 338 -12.15 -9.75 2.32
CA ARG A 338 -12.81 -10.99 1.87
C ARG A 338 -13.62 -10.77 0.60
N PHE A 339 -14.38 -9.67 0.52
CA PHE A 339 -15.12 -9.31 -0.70
C PHE A 339 -14.16 -9.12 -1.87
N MET A 340 -13.12 -8.29 -1.73
CA MET A 340 -12.11 -8.08 -2.77
C MET A 340 -11.49 -9.39 -3.26
N ARG A 341 -11.18 -10.34 -2.37
CA ARG A 341 -10.63 -11.65 -2.75
C ARG A 341 -11.60 -12.48 -3.60
N TYR A 342 -12.91 -12.39 -3.33
CA TYR A 342 -13.91 -13.13 -4.10
C TYR A 342 -14.21 -12.45 -5.43
N THR A 343 -14.27 -11.12 -5.47
CA THR A 343 -14.55 -10.34 -6.68
C THR A 343 -13.36 -10.27 -7.64
N ALA A 344 -12.11 -10.33 -7.15
CA ALA A 344 -10.92 -10.49 -8.00
C ALA A 344 -10.91 -11.79 -8.84
N GLN A 345 -11.83 -12.73 -8.56
CA GLN A 345 -12.02 -13.98 -9.31
C GLN A 345 -13.25 -13.92 -10.24
N LEU A 346 -13.98 -12.81 -10.21
CA LEU A 346 -15.18 -12.51 -10.99
C LEU A 346 -15.03 -11.09 -11.54
N PRO A 347 -14.29 -10.88 -12.65
CA PRO A 347 -14.01 -9.56 -13.22
C PRO A 347 -15.25 -8.79 -13.74
N VAL A 348 -16.45 -9.34 -13.54
CA VAL A 348 -17.75 -8.70 -13.80
C VAL A 348 -18.33 -7.97 -12.58
N ILE A 349 -17.78 -8.16 -11.38
CA ILE A 349 -18.19 -7.44 -10.16
C ILE A 349 -17.28 -6.23 -9.98
N ASP A 350 -17.89 -5.04 -9.91
CA ASP A 350 -17.16 -3.77 -9.78
C ASP A 350 -16.58 -3.62 -8.37
N THR A 351 -15.26 -3.57 -8.28
CA THR A 351 -14.50 -3.37 -7.03
C THR A 351 -14.09 -1.92 -6.81
N GLY A 352 -14.21 -1.05 -7.83
CA GLY A 352 -13.84 0.36 -7.74
C GLY A 352 -14.56 1.06 -6.59
N LYS A 353 -15.84 0.75 -6.38
CA LYS A 353 -16.65 1.29 -5.27
C LYS A 353 -16.17 0.94 -3.85
N LEU A 354 -15.26 -0.02 -3.69
CA LEU A 354 -14.64 -0.32 -2.39
C LEU A 354 -13.41 0.55 -2.11
N LEU A 355 -12.78 1.12 -3.14
CA LEU A 355 -11.51 1.85 -3.05
C LEU A 355 -11.61 3.13 -2.18
N PRO A 356 -12.66 3.98 -2.31
CA PRO A 356 -12.80 5.16 -1.44
C PRO A 356 -12.98 4.81 0.04
N GLU A 357 -13.67 3.70 0.35
CA GLU A 357 -13.87 3.25 1.74
C GLU A 357 -12.58 2.65 2.34
N ILE A 358 -11.76 1.99 1.52
CA ILE A 358 -10.42 1.52 1.92
C ILE A 358 -9.53 2.71 2.27
N LEU A 359 -9.53 3.76 1.44
CA LEU A 359 -8.81 5.01 1.71
C LEU A 359 -9.29 5.68 3.01
N TYR A 360 -10.61 5.84 3.17
CA TYR A 360 -11.19 6.46 4.37
C TYR A 360 -10.88 5.67 5.65
N ARG A 361 -11.00 4.34 5.60
CA ARG A 361 -10.78 3.44 6.76
C ARG A 361 -9.36 2.90 6.85
N ILE A 362 -8.38 3.45 6.11
CA ILE A 362 -7.05 2.83 5.96
C ILE A 362 -6.39 2.50 7.30
N ARG A 363 -6.63 3.32 8.34
CA ARG A 363 -6.13 3.13 9.71
C ARG A 363 -6.65 1.89 10.44
N HIS A 364 -7.76 1.29 9.99
CA HIS A 364 -8.42 0.16 10.63
C HIS A 364 -8.09 -1.22 10.03
N PHE A 365 -7.36 -1.28 8.92
CA PHE A 365 -6.87 -2.54 8.35
C PHE A 365 -5.65 -3.05 9.12
N THR A 366 -5.36 -4.35 9.11
CA THR A 366 -4.07 -4.87 9.60
C THR A 366 -2.98 -4.74 8.52
N PRO A 367 -1.68 -4.82 8.85
CA PRO A 367 -0.62 -4.86 7.84
C PRO A 367 -0.80 -5.99 6.82
N ALA A 368 -1.14 -7.20 7.27
CA ALA A 368 -1.47 -8.33 6.39
C ALA A 368 -2.69 -8.03 5.49
N SER A 369 -3.72 -7.35 6.01
CA SER A 369 -4.87 -6.92 5.19
C SER A 369 -4.45 -5.90 4.13
N CYS A 370 -3.56 -4.97 4.46
CA CYS A 370 -3.01 -3.98 3.54
C CYS A 370 -2.19 -4.65 2.42
N LEU A 371 -1.34 -5.63 2.74
CA LEU A 371 -0.58 -6.40 1.75
C LEU A 371 -1.49 -7.19 0.81
N GLU A 372 -2.52 -7.85 1.33
CA GLU A 372 -3.49 -8.59 0.52
C GLU A 372 -4.29 -7.65 -0.40
N ILE A 373 -4.66 -6.44 0.06
CA ILE A 373 -5.29 -5.44 -0.81
C ILE A 373 -4.35 -5.07 -1.96
N LEU A 374 -3.08 -4.72 -1.69
CA LEU A 374 -2.10 -4.43 -2.75
C LEU A 374 -1.96 -5.57 -3.75
N ARG A 375 -1.90 -6.82 -3.27
CA ARG A 375 -1.84 -8.02 -4.13
C ARG A 375 -3.07 -8.14 -5.04
N LEU A 376 -4.27 -7.88 -4.51
CA LEU A 376 -5.53 -7.99 -5.26
C LEU A 376 -5.75 -6.83 -6.26
N LEU A 377 -5.25 -5.63 -5.96
CA LEU A 377 -5.27 -4.47 -6.88
C LEU A 377 -4.40 -4.75 -8.11
N ARG A 378 -3.15 -5.22 -7.92
CA ARG A 378 -2.25 -5.59 -9.02
C ARG A 378 -2.81 -6.68 -9.95
N GLN A 379 -3.66 -7.57 -9.43
CA GLN A 379 -4.31 -8.61 -10.24
C GLN A 379 -5.45 -8.09 -11.12
N ASN A 380 -5.91 -6.84 -10.94
CA ASN A 380 -7.04 -6.25 -11.65
C ASN A 380 -6.75 -4.79 -12.06
N PRO A 381 -5.82 -4.53 -13.01
CA PRO A 381 -5.27 -3.20 -13.32
C PRO A 381 -6.24 -2.26 -14.09
N GLY A 382 -7.55 -2.34 -13.84
CA GLY A 382 -8.60 -1.70 -14.62
C GLY A 382 -9.19 -0.40 -14.04
N TYR A 383 -8.66 0.13 -12.93
CA TYR A 383 -9.25 1.29 -12.23
C TYR A 383 -8.28 2.47 -12.10
N ASP A 384 -8.67 3.64 -12.61
CA ASP A 384 -7.86 4.88 -12.54
C ASP A 384 -7.54 5.34 -11.10
N GLU A 385 -8.22 4.82 -10.09
CA GLU A 385 -7.99 5.16 -8.67
C GLU A 385 -6.90 4.31 -7.97
N HIS A 386 -6.28 3.33 -8.63
CA HIS A 386 -5.30 2.41 -8.01
C HIS A 386 -4.14 3.15 -7.32
N GLY A 387 -3.45 4.06 -8.02
CA GLY A 387 -2.21 4.69 -7.52
C GLY A 387 -2.37 5.36 -6.15
N LYS A 388 -3.47 6.09 -5.96
CA LYS A 388 -3.78 6.77 -4.69
C LYS A 388 -4.05 5.79 -3.54
N VAL A 389 -4.70 4.66 -3.83
CA VAL A 389 -4.94 3.59 -2.85
C VAL A 389 -3.62 2.91 -2.49
N GLU A 390 -2.82 2.54 -3.48
CA GLU A 390 -1.54 1.85 -3.30
C GLU A 390 -0.53 2.72 -2.55
N SER A 391 -0.37 3.99 -2.93
CA SER A 391 0.51 4.95 -2.25
C SER A 391 0.10 5.17 -0.79
N THR A 392 -1.21 5.31 -0.51
CA THR A 392 -1.71 5.49 0.86
C THR A 392 -1.52 4.23 1.72
N ILE A 393 -1.75 3.04 1.16
CA ILE A 393 -1.48 1.77 1.84
C ILE A 393 0.02 1.61 2.11
N PHE A 394 0.87 1.85 1.11
CA PHE A 394 2.31 1.71 1.24
C PHE A 394 2.89 2.69 2.27
N TYR A 395 2.48 3.97 2.24
CA TYR A 395 2.87 4.95 3.25
C TYR A 395 2.53 4.49 4.68
N ARG A 396 1.36 3.85 4.86
CA ARG A 396 0.99 3.27 6.17
C ARG A 396 1.89 2.09 6.56
N LEU A 397 2.23 1.21 5.62
CA LEU A 397 3.09 0.04 5.87
C LEU A 397 4.53 0.45 6.22
N ILE A 398 5.09 1.48 5.57
CA ILE A 398 6.46 1.98 5.86
C ILE A 398 6.54 2.85 7.12
N ARG A 399 5.43 3.49 7.52
CA ARG A 399 5.37 4.33 8.73
C ARG A 399 5.17 3.52 10.02
N GLY A 400 4.51 2.37 9.96
CA GLY A 400 4.53 1.40 11.06
C GLY A 400 5.78 0.51 10.99
N ASP A 401 6.09 -0.23 12.06
CA ASP A 401 7.12 -1.29 12.05
C ASP A 401 6.74 -2.51 11.18
N SER A 402 5.76 -2.33 10.30
CA SER A 402 5.24 -3.29 9.33
C SER A 402 6.04 -3.35 8.03
N ALA A 403 6.99 -2.43 7.82
CA ALA A 403 7.95 -2.50 6.71
C ALA A 403 8.68 -3.84 6.64
N ARG A 404 8.85 -4.53 7.78
CA ARG A 404 9.44 -5.88 7.87
C ARG A 404 8.70 -6.97 7.09
N PHE A 405 7.44 -6.75 6.72
CA PHE A 405 6.61 -7.70 5.97
C PHE A 405 6.63 -7.47 4.46
N LEU A 406 7.34 -6.44 3.98
CA LEU A 406 7.52 -6.16 2.55
C LEU A 406 8.83 -6.79 2.07
N THR A 407 8.87 -7.29 0.84
CA THR A 407 10.14 -7.61 0.18
C THR A 407 10.82 -6.34 -0.35
N PHE A 408 12.14 -6.37 -0.55
CA PHE A 408 12.86 -5.22 -1.12
C PHE A 408 12.31 -4.80 -2.49
N GLU A 409 11.95 -5.77 -3.34
CA GLU A 409 11.28 -5.55 -4.62
C GLU A 409 9.93 -4.83 -4.45
N GLN A 410 9.08 -5.28 -3.52
CA GLN A 410 7.81 -4.63 -3.24
C GLN A 410 8.01 -3.18 -2.76
N VAL A 411 9.03 -2.92 -1.94
CA VAL A 411 9.41 -1.57 -1.51
C VAL A 411 9.85 -0.72 -2.71
N CYS A 412 10.74 -1.22 -3.57
CA CYS A 412 11.23 -0.47 -4.73
C CYS A 412 10.12 -0.15 -5.74
N HIS A 413 9.18 -1.08 -5.98
CA HIS A 413 8.04 -0.86 -6.88
C HIS A 413 7.07 0.19 -6.30
N LEU A 414 6.62 0.01 -5.06
CA LEU A 414 5.64 0.92 -4.42
C LEU A 414 6.22 2.30 -4.08
N ALA A 415 7.54 2.39 -3.91
CA ALA A 415 8.25 3.65 -3.78
C ALA A 415 8.13 4.55 -5.02
N GLY A 416 8.06 3.96 -6.21
CA GLY A 416 7.78 4.72 -7.45
C GLY A 416 6.46 5.48 -7.36
N VAL A 417 5.39 4.77 -6.98
CA VAL A 417 4.03 5.32 -6.82
C VAL A 417 3.98 6.40 -5.74
N VAL A 418 4.59 6.19 -4.56
CA VAL A 418 4.62 7.24 -3.51
C VAL A 418 5.42 8.48 -3.92
N LEU A 419 6.50 8.33 -4.68
CA LEU A 419 7.29 9.48 -5.17
C LEU A 419 6.55 10.29 -6.25
N GLU A 420 5.53 9.72 -6.88
CA GLU A 420 4.68 10.38 -7.88
C GLU A 420 3.39 10.97 -7.23
N ASP A 421 2.71 10.21 -6.38
CA ASP A 421 1.40 10.59 -5.79
C ASP A 421 1.46 11.30 -4.41
N SER A 422 2.55 11.17 -3.64
CA SER A 422 2.64 11.68 -2.26
C SER A 422 3.93 12.48 -2.02
N PRO A 423 3.91 13.80 -2.28
CA PRO A 423 5.11 14.64 -2.19
C PRO A 423 5.50 15.05 -0.75
N THR A 424 4.95 14.43 0.30
CA THR A 424 5.25 14.83 1.68
C THR A 424 6.64 14.37 2.13
N TRP A 425 7.30 15.19 2.96
CA TRP A 425 8.66 14.94 3.42
C TRP A 425 8.72 13.72 4.35
N GLU A 426 7.68 13.47 5.16
CA GLU A 426 7.59 12.32 6.05
C GLU A 426 7.55 11.00 5.28
N ALA A 427 6.87 10.95 4.12
CA ALA A 427 6.81 9.77 3.28
C ALA A 427 8.20 9.42 2.71
N ARG A 428 8.97 10.44 2.30
CA ARG A 428 10.35 10.30 1.83
C ARG A 428 11.31 9.83 2.94
N GLU A 429 11.18 10.35 4.17
CA GLU A 429 11.99 9.92 5.31
C GLU A 429 11.68 8.48 5.75
N CYS A 430 10.39 8.09 5.80
CA CYS A 430 9.99 6.71 6.11
C CYS A 430 10.51 5.74 5.04
N LEU A 431 10.39 6.10 3.76
CA LEU A 431 10.89 5.32 2.64
C LEU A 431 12.42 5.15 2.69
N LEU A 432 13.17 6.23 2.91
CA LEU A 432 14.62 6.20 3.09
C LEU A 432 15.02 5.26 4.23
N THR A 433 14.38 5.40 5.39
CA THR A 433 14.62 4.56 6.56
C THR A 433 14.35 3.07 6.28
N CYS A 434 13.33 2.77 5.48
CA CYS A 434 13.05 1.39 5.04
C CYS A 434 14.14 0.89 4.08
N LEU A 435 14.48 1.63 3.03
CA LEU A 435 15.47 1.24 2.03
C LEU A 435 16.85 0.97 2.65
N LEU A 436 17.26 1.76 3.66
CA LEU A 436 18.50 1.53 4.40
C LEU A 436 18.45 0.22 5.22
N LYS A 437 17.32 -0.09 5.87
CA LYS A 437 17.13 -1.37 6.59
C LYS A 437 17.19 -2.58 5.65
N PHE A 438 16.72 -2.46 4.39
CA PHE A 438 16.81 -3.53 3.40
C PHE A 438 18.21 -3.70 2.80
N LYS A 439 18.95 -2.60 2.57
CA LYS A 439 20.36 -2.68 2.14
C LYS A 439 21.22 -3.49 3.12
N ALA A 440 20.91 -3.41 4.42
CA ALA A 440 21.60 -4.16 5.48
C ALA A 440 21.13 -5.62 5.66
N LYS A 441 20.09 -6.08 4.95
CA LYS A 441 19.49 -7.42 5.11
C LYS A 441 19.62 -8.35 3.90
N ASN A 442 19.85 -7.82 2.71
CA ASN A 442 19.93 -8.62 1.49
C ASN A 442 21.37 -9.13 1.27
N GLU A 443 21.65 -10.36 1.69
CA GLU A 443 22.93 -11.05 1.45
C GLU A 443 23.01 -11.72 0.05
N GLY A 444 21.95 -11.62 -0.77
CA GLY A 444 21.88 -12.16 -2.13
C GLY A 444 21.88 -11.08 -3.22
N VAL A 445 22.37 -11.43 -4.41
CA VAL A 445 22.34 -10.56 -5.60
C VAL A 445 20.91 -10.43 -6.11
N PRO A 446 20.28 -9.24 -6.08
CA PRO A 446 18.90 -9.06 -6.53
C PRO A 446 18.78 -9.10 -8.07
N PRO A 447 17.60 -9.41 -8.64
CA PRO A 447 17.40 -9.42 -10.09
C PRO A 447 17.71 -8.06 -10.75
N PRO A 448 18.15 -8.04 -12.03
CA PRO A 448 18.47 -6.79 -12.74
C PRO A 448 17.36 -5.74 -12.70
N GLU A 449 16.10 -6.14 -12.88
CA GLU A 449 14.94 -5.25 -12.83
C GLU A 449 14.77 -4.61 -11.44
N VAL A 450 15.01 -5.36 -10.36
CA VAL A 450 14.95 -4.86 -8.99
C VAL A 450 16.07 -3.86 -8.72
N VAL A 451 17.28 -4.10 -9.25
CA VAL A 451 18.39 -3.13 -9.21
C VAL A 451 18.00 -1.84 -9.94
N ILE A 452 17.38 -1.92 -11.12
CA ILE A 452 16.98 -0.75 -11.93
C ILE A 452 15.89 0.06 -11.21
N HIS A 453 14.88 -0.59 -10.64
CA HIS A 453 13.88 0.09 -9.82
C HIS A 453 14.50 0.71 -8.55
N ALA A 454 15.41 0.00 -7.88
CA ALA A 454 16.08 0.51 -6.69
C ALA A 454 16.94 1.75 -7.00
N ILE A 455 17.82 1.72 -8.01
CA ILE A 455 18.64 2.89 -8.37
C ILE A 455 17.76 4.05 -8.87
N SER A 456 16.65 3.77 -9.56
CA SER A 456 15.64 4.77 -9.93
C SER A 456 15.06 5.49 -8.69
N VAL A 457 14.60 4.73 -7.69
CA VAL A 457 14.08 5.28 -6.43
C VAL A 457 15.15 6.08 -5.67
N TYR A 458 16.36 5.54 -5.50
CA TYR A 458 17.47 6.24 -4.85
C TYR A 458 17.86 7.52 -5.59
N SER A 459 17.83 7.53 -6.93
CA SER A 459 18.11 8.71 -7.75
C SER A 459 17.03 9.79 -7.64
N ARG A 460 15.76 9.41 -7.50
CA ARG A 460 14.62 10.31 -7.27
C ARG A 460 14.64 10.89 -5.85
N LEU A 461 15.12 10.12 -4.87
CA LEU A 461 15.44 10.61 -3.52
C LEU A 461 16.75 11.43 -3.48
N GLY A 462 17.53 11.44 -4.57
CA GLY A 462 18.80 12.18 -4.70
C GLY A 462 19.91 11.67 -3.78
N ILE A 463 19.90 10.38 -3.44
CA ILE A 463 20.87 9.73 -2.56
C ILE A 463 22.04 9.23 -3.40
N ARG A 464 23.21 9.86 -3.26
CA ARG A 464 24.42 9.44 -3.95
C ARG A 464 25.20 8.44 -3.09
N ASP A 465 25.20 7.20 -3.52
CA ASP A 465 25.94 6.10 -2.89
C ASP A 465 26.92 5.51 -3.92
N THR A 466 28.21 5.52 -3.60
CA THR A 466 29.27 5.00 -4.48
C THR A 466 29.17 3.49 -4.70
N HIS A 467 28.47 2.78 -3.80
CA HIS A 467 28.20 1.36 -3.93
C HIS A 467 27.35 1.01 -5.16
N TRP A 468 26.56 1.97 -5.71
CA TRP A 468 25.84 1.76 -6.97
C TRP A 468 26.75 1.47 -8.17
N VAL A 469 27.97 2.01 -8.19
CA VAL A 469 28.95 1.68 -9.24
C VAL A 469 29.29 0.19 -9.21
N HIS A 470 29.50 -0.36 -8.01
CA HIS A 470 29.77 -1.79 -7.86
C HIS A 470 28.55 -2.64 -8.21
N VAL A 471 27.37 -2.33 -7.65
CA VAL A 471 26.13 -3.12 -7.87
C VAL A 471 25.69 -3.12 -9.33
N CYS A 472 25.73 -1.97 -10.01
CA CYS A 472 25.42 -1.93 -11.44
C CYS A 472 26.43 -2.77 -12.24
N ASN A 473 27.72 -2.69 -11.94
CA ASN A 473 28.75 -3.45 -12.64
C ASN A 473 28.77 -4.95 -12.30
N SER A 474 28.29 -5.36 -11.12
CA SER A 474 28.22 -6.78 -10.72
C SER A 474 26.97 -7.49 -11.21
N THR A 475 25.87 -6.74 -11.40
CA THR A 475 24.53 -7.31 -11.58
C THR A 475 23.88 -6.94 -12.91
N LEU A 476 24.28 -5.83 -13.53
CA LEU A 476 23.77 -5.37 -14.83
C LEU A 476 24.79 -5.51 -15.97
N TYR A 477 25.99 -6.05 -15.74
CA TYR A 477 26.99 -6.23 -16.80
C TYR A 477 27.18 -7.73 -17.15
N PRO A 478 27.04 -8.15 -18.41
CA PRO A 478 26.56 -7.37 -19.56
C PRO A 478 25.09 -6.96 -19.42
N LEU A 479 24.70 -5.85 -20.05
CA LEU A 479 23.34 -5.32 -19.94
C LEU A 479 22.33 -6.30 -20.54
N PRO A 480 21.30 -6.74 -19.79
CA PRO A 480 20.25 -7.60 -20.33
C PRO A 480 19.43 -6.84 -21.39
N GLU A 481 18.68 -7.58 -22.21
CA GLU A 481 17.70 -6.97 -23.11
C GLU A 481 16.57 -6.32 -22.28
N LEU A 482 16.55 -4.99 -22.24
CA LEU A 482 15.57 -4.21 -21.48
C LEU A 482 14.54 -3.57 -22.42
N PRO A 483 13.24 -3.60 -22.09
CA PRO A 483 12.25 -2.86 -22.85
C PRO A 483 12.48 -1.34 -22.69
N PRO A 484 12.12 -0.51 -23.69
CA PRO A 484 12.48 0.92 -23.72
C PRO A 484 12.10 1.73 -22.47
N PRO A 485 10.96 1.50 -21.78
CA PRO A 485 10.64 2.18 -20.53
C PRO A 485 11.63 1.89 -19.39
N ILE A 486 12.06 0.63 -19.23
CA ILE A 486 13.01 0.24 -18.17
C ILE A 486 14.41 0.75 -18.50
N LEU A 487 14.81 0.72 -19.77
CA LEU A 487 16.08 1.30 -20.23
C LEU A 487 16.12 2.82 -20.01
N ALA A 488 15.04 3.53 -20.33
CA ALA A 488 14.92 4.97 -20.08
C ALA A 488 14.92 5.31 -18.57
N MET A 489 14.36 4.43 -17.73
CA MET A 489 14.41 4.55 -16.27
C MET A 489 15.84 4.43 -15.75
N LEU A 490 16.59 3.41 -16.19
CA LEU A 490 18.00 3.22 -15.83
C LEU A 490 18.86 4.42 -16.28
N ALA A 491 18.73 4.86 -17.53
CA ALA A 491 19.46 6.02 -18.04
C ALA A 491 19.18 7.28 -17.22
N SER A 492 17.91 7.54 -16.89
CA SER A 492 17.49 8.67 -16.04
C SER A 492 18.08 8.59 -14.63
N ALA A 493 18.17 7.39 -14.06
CA ALA A 493 18.74 7.18 -12.73
C ALA A 493 20.25 7.45 -12.69
N LEU A 494 20.99 6.91 -13.67
CA LEU A 494 22.44 7.12 -13.81
C LEU A 494 22.79 8.60 -14.07
N ALA A 495 21.98 9.30 -14.88
CA ALA A 495 22.14 10.73 -15.12
C ALA A 495 21.93 11.56 -13.84
N ARG A 496 20.85 11.32 -13.09
CA ARG A 496 20.55 11.98 -11.81
C ARG A 496 21.62 11.73 -10.74
N LEU A 497 22.26 10.56 -10.73
CA LEU A 497 23.35 10.22 -9.80
C LEU A 497 24.74 10.66 -10.30
N SER A 498 24.83 11.21 -11.53
CA SER A 498 26.07 11.56 -12.21
C SER A 498 27.06 10.40 -12.24
N LEU A 499 26.65 9.30 -12.88
CA LEU A 499 27.42 8.06 -13.08
C LEU A 499 27.67 7.77 -14.58
N PRO A 500 28.43 8.62 -15.30
CA PRO A 500 28.64 8.49 -16.74
C PRO A 500 29.41 7.22 -17.10
N THR A 501 30.44 6.86 -16.32
CA THR A 501 31.27 5.66 -16.53
C THR A 501 30.46 4.36 -16.45
N VAL A 502 29.45 4.31 -15.58
CA VAL A 502 28.52 3.17 -15.49
C VAL A 502 27.60 3.13 -16.70
N ALA A 503 27.13 4.28 -17.19
CA ALA A 503 26.29 4.33 -18.38
C ALA A 503 27.02 3.84 -19.65
N ASP A 504 28.31 4.16 -19.80
CA ASP A 504 29.16 3.64 -20.88
C ASP A 504 29.53 2.17 -20.69
N GLN A 505 29.93 1.76 -19.49
CA GLN A 505 30.30 0.37 -19.21
C GLN A 505 29.12 -0.58 -19.45
N LEU A 506 27.89 -0.15 -19.13
CA LEU A 506 26.67 -0.88 -19.44
C LEU A 506 26.18 -0.70 -20.89
N GLY A 507 26.78 0.21 -21.67
CA GLY A 507 26.37 0.50 -23.05
C GLY A 507 24.94 1.04 -23.18
N VAL A 508 24.44 1.79 -22.19
CA VAL A 508 23.02 2.18 -22.09
C VAL A 508 22.52 2.92 -23.33
N TYR A 509 23.33 3.83 -23.89
CA TYR A 509 22.97 4.56 -25.11
C TYR A 509 23.11 3.71 -26.39
N VAL A 510 24.01 2.72 -26.40
CA VAL A 510 24.12 1.74 -27.50
C VAL A 510 22.89 0.81 -27.51
N ALA A 511 22.44 0.35 -26.35
CA ALA A 511 21.19 -0.41 -26.22
C ALA A 511 19.97 0.43 -26.66
N ALA A 512 19.96 1.73 -26.35
CA ALA A 512 18.89 2.63 -26.76
C ALA A 512 18.83 2.83 -28.28
N GLN A 513 19.96 2.79 -28.98
CA GLN A 513 20.01 2.84 -30.45
C GLN A 513 19.27 1.67 -31.10
N ASN A 514 19.34 0.48 -30.49
CA ASN A 514 18.77 -0.75 -31.03
C ASN A 514 17.34 -1.05 -30.53
N SER A 515 16.77 -0.19 -29.68
CA SER A 515 15.47 -0.37 -29.04
C SER A 515 14.29 0.09 -29.91
N ASP A 516 13.15 -0.61 -29.89
CA ASP A 516 11.94 -0.16 -30.59
C ASP A 516 11.16 0.92 -29.82
N TRP A 517 11.49 2.17 -30.07
CA TRP A 517 10.78 3.33 -29.51
C TRP A 517 9.38 3.57 -30.10
N ASN A 518 8.93 2.78 -31.10
CA ASN A 518 7.62 3.00 -31.74
C ASN A 518 6.48 2.34 -30.95
N SER A 519 6.72 1.15 -30.39
CA SER A 519 5.80 0.43 -29.51
C SER A 519 5.76 1.01 -28.09
N ALA A 520 6.85 1.62 -27.62
CA ALA A 520 6.93 2.23 -26.29
C ALA A 520 6.11 3.52 -26.14
N GLU A 521 5.68 3.82 -24.92
CA GLU A 521 5.01 5.08 -24.59
C GLU A 521 5.87 6.32 -24.89
N PRO A 522 5.27 7.48 -25.24
CA PRO A 522 5.99 8.73 -25.41
C PRO A 522 6.82 9.17 -24.18
N SER A 523 6.35 8.83 -22.98
CA SER A 523 6.98 9.07 -21.68
C SER A 523 8.39 8.46 -21.57
N ALA A 524 8.59 7.26 -22.12
CA ALA A 524 9.87 6.56 -22.13
C ALA A 524 10.90 7.29 -23.02
N ALA A 525 10.50 7.69 -24.23
CA ALA A 525 11.37 8.44 -25.13
C ALA A 525 11.73 9.82 -24.54
N ALA A 526 10.78 10.50 -23.90
CA ALA A 526 11.03 11.75 -23.16
C ALA A 526 12.08 11.54 -22.06
N SER A 527 11.94 10.48 -21.26
CA SER A 527 12.82 10.17 -20.14
C SER A 527 14.25 9.86 -20.57
N LEU A 528 14.45 9.07 -21.65
CA LEU A 528 15.79 8.83 -22.18
C LEU A 528 16.44 10.14 -22.65
N LEU A 529 15.73 10.95 -23.43
CA LEU A 529 16.30 12.18 -23.96
C LEU A 529 16.58 13.20 -22.84
N TYR A 530 15.77 13.21 -21.79
CA TYR A 530 16.02 13.98 -20.56
C TYR A 530 17.29 13.50 -19.83
N SER A 531 17.56 12.19 -19.78
CA SER A 531 18.81 11.66 -19.22
C SER A 531 20.05 12.13 -19.99
N ALA A 532 19.99 12.11 -21.33
CA ALA A 532 21.07 12.59 -22.18
C ALA A 532 21.29 14.10 -22.02
N ALA A 533 20.19 14.85 -21.93
CA ALA A 533 20.23 16.29 -21.65
C ALA A 533 20.91 16.61 -20.30
N LEU A 534 20.65 15.82 -19.25
CA LEU A 534 21.30 15.98 -17.94
C LEU A 534 22.81 15.69 -18.01
N PHE A 535 23.23 14.65 -18.74
CA PHE A 535 24.66 14.38 -18.96
C PHE A 535 25.35 15.45 -19.80
N ALA A 536 24.71 15.98 -20.85
CA ALA A 536 25.27 17.02 -21.72
C ALA A 536 25.58 18.36 -21.00
N LEU A 537 24.92 18.62 -19.87
CA LEU A 537 25.26 19.76 -19.01
C LEU A 537 26.58 19.54 -18.24
N GLN A 538 26.98 18.30 -17.96
CA GLN A 538 28.17 17.99 -17.15
C GLN A 538 29.47 18.44 -17.84
N PRO A 539 30.56 18.67 -17.08
CA PRO A 539 31.85 19.06 -17.65
C PRO A 539 32.39 18.06 -18.70
N PRO A 540 33.21 18.52 -19.67
CA PRO A 540 33.95 17.62 -20.55
C PRO A 540 34.73 16.57 -19.76
N GLY A 541 34.68 15.31 -20.20
CA GLY A 541 35.25 14.16 -19.47
C GLY A 541 34.39 13.62 -18.33
N ARG A 542 33.15 14.12 -18.13
CA ARG A 542 32.11 13.52 -17.27
C ARG A 542 30.80 13.25 -18.01
N GLN A 543 30.88 13.13 -19.33
CA GLN A 543 29.75 12.76 -20.18
C GLN A 543 29.96 11.32 -20.65
N PRO A 544 28.90 10.52 -20.87
CA PRO A 544 29.06 9.18 -21.42
C PRO A 544 29.61 9.26 -22.86
N GLU A 545 30.71 8.59 -23.14
CA GLU A 545 31.35 8.54 -24.47
C GLU A 545 30.42 7.92 -25.53
N THR A 546 29.53 7.01 -25.12
CA THR A 546 28.51 6.36 -25.97
C THR A 546 27.29 7.24 -26.26
N MET A 547 27.16 8.40 -25.62
CA MET A 547 26.05 9.34 -25.82
C MET A 547 26.32 10.25 -27.02
N THR A 548 26.04 9.77 -28.22
CA THR A 548 26.23 10.50 -29.49
C THR A 548 24.90 10.94 -30.09
N ALA A 549 24.97 11.80 -31.11
CA ALA A 549 23.79 12.15 -31.89
C ALA A 549 23.15 10.92 -32.56
N GLU A 550 23.94 9.90 -32.93
CA GLU A 550 23.49 8.68 -33.60
C GLU A 550 22.75 7.75 -32.64
N THR A 551 23.30 7.50 -31.46
CA THR A 551 22.67 6.62 -30.45
C THR A 551 21.33 7.16 -29.94
N LEU A 552 21.12 8.49 -30.01
CA LEU A 552 19.87 9.13 -29.62
C LEU A 552 18.84 9.29 -30.77
N GLN A 553 19.20 9.05 -32.05
CA GLN A 553 18.28 9.29 -33.17
C GLN A 553 16.92 8.56 -33.06
N PRO A 554 16.84 7.28 -32.65
CA PRO A 554 15.56 6.56 -32.60
C PRO A 554 14.54 7.21 -31.64
N ALA A 555 15.00 7.59 -30.45
CA ALA A 555 14.20 8.30 -29.46
C ALA A 555 13.85 9.73 -29.91
N LEU A 556 14.80 10.47 -30.50
CA LEU A 556 14.54 11.79 -31.11
C LEU A 556 13.48 11.72 -32.21
N ALA A 557 13.53 10.69 -33.07
CA ALA A 557 12.56 10.48 -34.13
C ALA A 557 11.16 10.10 -33.59
N ARG A 558 11.07 9.39 -32.46
CA ARG A 558 9.81 9.16 -31.73
C ARG A 558 9.27 10.46 -31.15
N ALA A 559 10.08 11.21 -30.40
CA ALA A 559 9.70 12.47 -29.79
C ALA A 559 9.18 13.50 -30.82
N ARG A 560 9.89 13.69 -31.93
CA ARG A 560 9.47 14.57 -33.04
C ARG A 560 8.14 14.14 -33.68
N ARG A 561 7.90 12.82 -33.81
CA ARG A 561 6.63 12.30 -34.34
C ARG A 561 5.47 12.50 -33.36
N VAL A 562 5.69 12.36 -32.05
CA VAL A 562 4.69 12.69 -31.02
C VAL A 562 4.40 14.19 -31.04
N ALA A 563 5.42 15.05 -31.01
CA ALA A 563 5.27 16.50 -31.06
C ALA A 563 4.49 17.00 -32.30
N LYS A 564 4.70 16.37 -33.47
CA LYS A 564 3.95 16.67 -34.69
C LYS A 564 2.50 16.16 -34.67
N LYS A 565 2.22 15.04 -34.01
CA LYS A 565 0.90 14.38 -34.03
C LYS A 565 -0.02 14.82 -32.88
N ASN A 566 0.54 15.11 -31.71
CA ASN A 566 -0.19 15.53 -30.52
C ASN A 566 0.68 16.54 -29.71
N PRO A 567 0.57 17.84 -30.02
CA PRO A 567 1.40 18.87 -29.40
C PRO A 567 1.08 19.08 -27.92
N GLU A 568 -0.14 18.81 -27.46
CA GLU A 568 -0.53 18.93 -26.04
C GLU A 568 0.21 17.89 -25.19
N VAL A 569 0.20 16.62 -25.61
CA VAL A 569 0.97 15.55 -24.96
C VAL A 569 2.47 15.84 -24.99
N ALA A 570 3.00 16.40 -26.08
CA ALA A 570 4.40 16.78 -26.17
C ALA A 570 4.77 17.98 -25.28
N SER A 571 3.84 18.91 -25.05
CA SER A 571 4.00 20.00 -24.10
C SER A 571 4.02 19.48 -22.66
N ALA A 572 3.04 18.64 -22.30
CA ALA A 572 2.92 18.03 -20.97
C ALA A 572 4.14 17.17 -20.59
N LEU A 573 4.73 16.46 -21.56
CA LEU A 573 5.94 15.65 -21.37
C LEU A 573 7.26 16.45 -21.51
N GLY A 574 7.21 17.77 -21.71
CA GLY A 574 8.39 18.62 -21.90
C GLY A 574 9.20 18.31 -23.17
N LEU A 575 8.62 17.56 -24.12
CA LEU A 575 9.34 17.04 -25.30
C LEU A 575 9.90 18.16 -26.17
N PHE A 576 9.24 19.32 -26.27
CA PHE A 576 9.76 20.44 -27.05
C PHE A 576 11.12 20.93 -26.52
N ALA A 577 11.21 21.25 -25.23
CA ALA A 577 12.45 21.67 -24.58
C ALA A 577 13.56 20.63 -24.77
N VAL A 578 13.24 19.34 -24.59
CA VAL A 578 14.23 18.26 -24.72
C VAL A 578 14.64 18.02 -26.19
N THR A 579 13.75 18.21 -27.17
CA THR A 579 14.13 18.13 -28.61
C THR A 579 15.02 19.28 -29.05
N ASP A 580 14.97 20.44 -28.38
CA ASP A 580 15.91 21.54 -28.59
C ASP A 580 17.24 21.33 -27.87
N VAL A 581 17.31 20.52 -26.80
CA VAL A 581 18.61 20.04 -26.26
C VAL A 581 19.38 19.22 -27.28
N GLY A 582 18.69 18.46 -28.14
CA GLY A 582 19.30 17.80 -29.29
C GLY A 582 19.96 18.75 -30.31
N LYS A 583 19.64 20.05 -30.28
CA LYS A 583 20.38 21.12 -30.99
C LYS A 583 21.45 21.76 -30.10
N ALA A 584 21.20 21.87 -28.80
CA ALA A 584 22.09 22.52 -27.83
C ALA A 584 23.34 21.70 -27.43
N MET A 585 23.47 20.42 -27.82
CA MET A 585 24.72 19.66 -27.60
C MET A 585 25.96 20.30 -28.28
N GLY A 586 25.78 21.30 -29.15
CA GLY A 586 26.86 22.09 -29.75
C GLY A 586 26.92 23.59 -29.39
N ALA A 587 26.03 24.13 -28.55
CA ALA A 587 25.98 25.58 -28.27
C ALA A 587 25.39 25.92 -26.89
N THR A 588 25.77 27.09 -26.35
CA THR A 588 25.14 27.70 -25.16
C THR A 588 23.62 27.74 -25.34
N ALA A 589 22.89 27.04 -24.47
CA ALA A 589 21.44 26.89 -24.63
C ALA A 589 20.73 28.25 -24.52
N PRO A 590 19.90 28.64 -25.50
CA PRO A 590 19.12 29.87 -25.42
C PRO A 590 18.11 29.78 -24.27
N LEU A 591 17.80 30.91 -23.65
CA LEU A 591 16.79 31.03 -22.61
C LEU A 591 15.41 30.81 -23.22
N VAL A 592 14.75 29.68 -22.91
CA VAL A 592 13.39 29.37 -23.40
C VAL A 592 12.39 29.47 -22.26
N GLN A 593 11.34 30.27 -22.45
CA GLN A 593 10.23 30.40 -21.51
C GLN A 593 9.32 29.17 -21.56
N THR A 594 8.96 28.62 -20.40
CA THR A 594 8.04 27.49 -20.29
C THR A 594 6.96 27.71 -19.22
N ASN A 595 5.79 27.11 -19.44
CA ASN A 595 4.71 27.07 -18.46
C ASN A 595 4.76 25.73 -17.72
N ARG A 596 5.31 25.73 -16.50
CA ARG A 596 5.17 24.60 -15.55
C ARG A 596 4.30 24.98 -14.35
N PRO A 597 3.55 24.05 -13.75
CA PRO A 597 2.91 24.29 -12.46
C PRO A 597 3.95 24.64 -11.39
N ARG A 598 3.57 25.54 -10.48
CA ARG A 598 4.43 26.09 -9.40
C ARG A 598 3.89 25.66 -8.04
N CYS A 599 4.80 25.39 -7.10
CA CYS A 599 4.42 25.16 -5.71
C CYS A 599 4.14 26.48 -4.96
N GLY A 600 3.50 26.40 -3.79
CA GLY A 600 3.11 27.59 -3.01
C GLY A 600 4.29 28.49 -2.62
N PHE A 601 5.46 27.92 -2.35
CA PHE A 601 6.68 28.68 -2.08
C PHE A 601 7.18 29.43 -3.32
N GLU A 602 7.20 28.81 -4.49
CA GLU A 602 7.59 29.47 -5.76
C GLU A 602 6.67 30.64 -6.12
N VAL A 603 5.37 30.49 -5.86
CA VAL A 603 4.40 31.58 -6.03
C VAL A 603 4.68 32.69 -5.02
N SER A 604 4.81 32.38 -3.72
CA SER A 604 5.11 33.38 -2.68
C SER A 604 6.44 34.12 -2.92
N LEU A 605 7.45 33.45 -3.46
CA LEU A 605 8.74 34.06 -3.80
C LEU A 605 8.61 35.04 -4.96
N LEU A 606 7.93 34.66 -6.05
CA LEU A 606 7.70 35.57 -7.17
C LEU A 606 6.80 36.74 -6.81
N ASP A 607 5.72 36.51 -6.05
CA ASP A 607 4.82 37.58 -5.62
C ASP A 607 5.50 38.55 -4.65
N HIS A 608 6.39 38.05 -3.78
CA HIS A 608 7.23 38.91 -2.94
C HIS A 608 8.15 39.79 -3.78
N ILE A 609 8.85 39.22 -4.78
CA ILE A 609 9.74 40.01 -5.64
C ILE A 609 8.91 41.04 -6.43
N ARG A 610 7.79 40.65 -7.06
CA ARG A 610 6.87 41.56 -7.78
C ARG A 610 6.40 42.74 -6.95
N GLN A 611 6.01 42.50 -5.70
CA GLN A 611 5.43 43.53 -4.83
C GLN A 611 6.49 44.48 -4.25
N ASN A 612 7.74 44.01 -4.07
CA ASN A 612 8.76 44.75 -3.33
C ASN A 612 9.92 45.26 -4.20
N TRP A 613 10.17 44.68 -5.39
CA TRP A 613 11.32 44.98 -6.27
C TRP A 613 10.89 45.75 -7.52
N SER A 614 10.23 46.90 -7.32
CA SER A 614 9.76 47.75 -8.42
C SER A 614 10.93 48.30 -9.26
N GLY A 615 10.84 48.14 -10.58
CA GLY A 615 11.86 48.60 -11.54
C GLY A 615 12.98 47.61 -11.87
N VAL A 616 12.93 46.38 -11.34
CA VAL A 616 13.82 45.28 -11.72
C VAL A 616 13.17 44.41 -12.80
N ASP A 617 13.79 44.23 -13.96
CA ASP A 617 13.28 43.33 -14.99
C ASP A 617 13.53 41.86 -14.60
N ILE A 618 12.45 41.08 -14.65
CA ILE A 618 12.41 39.67 -14.28
C ILE A 618 11.77 38.89 -15.42
N ILE A 619 12.44 37.83 -15.88
CA ILE A 619 11.85 36.86 -16.80
C ILE A 619 10.96 35.93 -15.97
N GLU A 620 9.69 36.33 -15.79
CA GLU A 620 8.75 35.68 -14.88
C GLU A 620 8.22 34.32 -15.35
N ASN A 621 8.42 33.96 -16.62
CA ASN A 621 8.05 32.66 -17.17
C ASN A 621 9.23 31.69 -17.01
N ALA A 622 8.96 30.44 -16.60
CA ALA A 622 9.98 29.55 -16.07
C ALA A 622 11.13 29.34 -17.08
N VAL A 623 12.34 29.68 -16.64
CA VAL A 623 13.51 29.82 -17.52
C VAL A 623 14.17 28.47 -17.72
N THR A 624 14.25 28.03 -18.98
CA THR A 624 14.80 26.73 -19.34
C THR A 624 16.22 26.90 -19.86
N VAL A 625 17.17 26.20 -19.25
CA VAL A 625 18.55 26.07 -19.71
C VAL A 625 18.87 24.58 -19.87
N GLY A 626 18.84 24.11 -21.12
CA GLY A 626 18.90 22.68 -21.41
C GLY A 626 17.66 21.95 -20.84
N PRO A 627 17.81 20.87 -20.05
CA PRO A 627 16.72 20.22 -19.32
C PRO A 627 16.37 20.92 -17.99
N VAL A 628 17.17 21.89 -17.53
CA VAL A 628 16.97 22.51 -16.21
C VAL A 628 15.99 23.67 -16.34
N VAL A 629 14.81 23.48 -15.78
CA VAL A 629 13.82 24.56 -15.59
C VAL A 629 14.09 25.23 -14.25
N ALA A 630 14.40 26.52 -14.28
CA ALA A 630 14.55 27.38 -13.12
C ALA A 630 13.27 28.21 -12.87
N LEU A 631 13.18 28.89 -11.72
CA LEU A 631 11.99 29.67 -11.37
C LEU A 631 11.84 30.92 -12.24
N ALA A 632 12.92 31.70 -12.38
CA ALA A 632 12.98 32.93 -13.16
C ALA A 632 14.43 33.27 -13.53
N ALA A 633 14.64 34.36 -14.27
CA ALA A 633 15.94 35.02 -14.39
C ALA A 633 15.80 36.51 -14.10
N ILE A 634 16.81 37.10 -13.45
CA ILE A 634 16.78 38.48 -12.94
C ILE A 634 18.02 39.23 -13.43
N SER A 635 17.82 40.49 -13.83
CA SER A 635 18.88 41.41 -14.27
C SER A 635 19.79 41.85 -13.11
N PRO A 636 21.07 41.43 -13.06
CA PRO A 636 21.97 41.75 -11.95
C PRO A 636 22.28 43.25 -11.83
N ILE A 637 22.26 43.98 -12.96
CA ILE A 637 22.54 45.42 -13.00
C ILE A 637 21.40 46.20 -12.34
N GLN A 638 20.14 45.81 -12.60
CA GLN A 638 18.97 46.45 -11.99
C GLN A 638 18.81 46.07 -10.52
N VAL A 639 19.19 44.85 -10.10
CA VAL A 639 19.22 44.48 -8.68
C VAL A 639 20.26 45.29 -7.90
N ALA A 640 21.43 45.54 -8.49
CA ALA A 640 22.44 46.42 -7.89
C ALA A 640 21.92 47.87 -7.75
N ALA A 641 21.26 48.40 -8.78
CA ALA A 641 20.62 49.71 -8.74
C ALA A 641 19.49 49.77 -7.68
N PHE A 642 18.67 48.73 -7.57
CA PHE A 642 17.64 48.61 -6.55
C PHE A 642 18.21 48.60 -5.13
N ALA A 643 19.31 47.86 -4.89
CA ALA A 643 19.99 47.82 -3.60
C ALA A 643 20.56 49.20 -3.22
N GLN A 644 21.18 49.91 -4.16
CA GLN A 644 21.69 51.26 -3.95
C GLN A 644 20.57 52.25 -3.61
N ARG A 645 19.44 52.18 -4.34
CA ARG A 645 18.26 53.01 -4.05
C ARG A 645 17.66 52.71 -2.67
N ARG A 646 17.57 51.43 -2.28
CA ARG A 646 17.09 51.00 -0.95
C ARG A 646 18.00 51.54 0.17
N ALA A 647 19.32 51.52 -0.02
CA ALA A 647 20.27 52.10 0.91
C ALA A 647 20.09 53.62 1.05
N ALA A 648 20.04 54.36 -0.07
CA ALA A 648 19.82 55.82 -0.06
C ALA A 648 18.51 56.22 0.65
N ILE A 649 17.41 55.50 0.38
CA ILE A 649 16.13 55.71 1.08
C ILE A 649 16.25 55.44 2.59
N SER A 650 17.04 54.43 3.00
CA SER A 650 17.26 54.14 4.42
C SER A 650 18.15 55.15 5.15
N GLU A 651 19.02 55.85 4.41
CA GLU A 651 19.85 56.95 4.91
C GLU A 651 19.11 58.32 4.86
N GLY A 652 17.86 58.34 4.38
CA GLY A 652 16.99 59.51 4.35
C GLY A 652 17.12 60.38 3.10
N ASP A 653 17.78 59.89 2.05
CA ASP A 653 18.00 60.62 0.80
C ASP A 653 16.87 60.31 -0.21
N TYR A 654 15.88 61.21 -0.24
CA TYR A 654 14.65 61.08 -1.05
C TYR A 654 14.76 61.85 -2.38
N GLY A 655 15.86 61.65 -3.11
CA GLY A 655 16.03 62.25 -4.44
C GLY A 655 14.94 61.79 -5.42
N ASP A 656 14.20 62.75 -5.98
CA ASP A 656 13.26 62.50 -7.06
C ASP A 656 14.00 62.15 -8.37
N GLU A 657 13.46 61.20 -9.13
CA GLU A 657 14.00 60.66 -10.41
C GLU A 657 15.25 59.73 -10.32
N PHE A 658 15.14 58.62 -9.58
CA PHE A 658 16.01 57.46 -9.81
C PHE A 658 15.55 56.65 -11.04
N GLU A 659 16.19 56.87 -12.19
CA GLU A 659 16.02 56.02 -13.38
C GLU A 659 16.77 54.69 -13.23
N PHE A 660 16.08 53.56 -13.42
CA PHE A 660 16.73 52.26 -13.46
C PHE A 660 17.52 52.07 -14.77
N PRO A 661 18.74 51.51 -14.72
CA PRO A 661 19.47 51.16 -15.92
C PRO A 661 18.67 50.15 -16.75
N LYS A 662 18.62 50.35 -18.08
CA LYS A 662 17.93 49.45 -19.01
C LYS A 662 18.52 48.05 -18.92
N ALA A 663 17.67 47.02 -18.86
CA ALA A 663 18.14 45.64 -18.83
C ALA A 663 19.04 45.32 -20.04
N PRO A 664 20.08 44.51 -19.86
CA PRO A 664 20.91 44.04 -20.95
C PRO A 664 20.09 43.18 -21.94
N PRO A 665 20.57 43.02 -23.19
CA PRO A 665 19.95 42.07 -24.12
C PRO A 665 19.88 40.65 -23.53
N LEU A 666 18.97 39.82 -24.04
CA LEU A 666 18.72 38.44 -23.58
C LEU A 666 19.86 37.46 -23.94
N LYS A 667 21.07 37.72 -23.44
CA LYS A 667 22.24 36.84 -23.57
C LYS A 667 22.44 36.03 -22.28
N PRO A 668 22.83 34.74 -22.36
CA PRO A 668 23.03 33.87 -21.19
C PRO A 668 23.88 34.43 -20.04
N ASP A 669 24.94 35.18 -20.36
CA ASP A 669 25.94 35.64 -19.37
C ASP A 669 25.49 36.90 -18.59
N ASP A 670 24.48 37.60 -19.08
CA ASP A 670 24.01 38.90 -18.57
C ASP A 670 22.91 38.78 -17.50
N TRP A 671 22.46 37.56 -17.18
CA TRP A 671 21.30 37.29 -16.30
C TRP A 671 21.65 36.32 -15.17
N VAL A 672 21.06 36.52 -13.98
CA VAL A 672 21.17 35.58 -12.85
C VAL A 672 19.93 34.68 -12.82
N ILE A 673 20.15 33.38 -12.87
CA ILE A 673 19.09 32.37 -12.76
C ILE A 673 18.63 32.31 -11.30
N LEU A 674 17.34 32.59 -11.05
CA LEU A 674 16.71 32.40 -9.74
C LEU A 674 16.15 30.98 -9.64
N GLU A 675 16.49 30.31 -8.53
CA GLU A 675 16.04 28.97 -8.21
C GLU A 675 15.40 28.89 -6.82
N ALA A 676 14.29 28.15 -6.71
CA ALA A 676 13.55 27.96 -5.45
C ALA A 676 13.76 26.55 -4.88
N LEU A 677 14.53 26.47 -3.80
CA LEU A 677 14.78 25.23 -3.07
C LEU A 677 13.65 24.97 -2.06
N SER A 678 12.50 24.54 -2.60
CA SER A 678 11.40 23.94 -1.81
C SER A 678 11.82 22.64 -1.13
N ASP A 679 11.03 22.15 -0.18
CA ASP A 679 11.27 20.87 0.50
C ASP A 679 11.48 19.67 -0.45
N GLY A 680 10.91 19.72 -1.66
CA GLY A 680 11.08 18.70 -2.69
C GLY A 680 12.52 18.51 -3.18
N HIS A 681 13.39 19.53 -3.01
CA HIS A 681 14.78 19.54 -3.49
C HIS A 681 15.82 19.24 -2.41
N LYS A 682 15.41 18.98 -1.17
CA LYS A 682 16.31 18.80 -0.02
C LYS A 682 16.64 17.31 0.20
N THR A 683 17.86 17.04 0.62
CA THR A 683 18.28 15.77 1.25
C THR A 683 18.72 16.00 2.68
N TRP A 684 18.58 14.95 3.48
CA TRP A 684 19.32 14.76 4.72
C TRP A 684 20.37 13.68 4.45
N TYR A 685 21.62 13.94 4.84
CA TYR A 685 22.83 13.11 4.68
C TYR A 685 23.59 13.15 3.34
N HIS A 686 24.81 13.67 3.41
CA HIS A 686 25.98 12.91 2.98
C HIS A 686 26.16 11.71 3.93
N TYR A 687 26.04 10.48 3.44
CA TYR A 687 26.54 9.31 4.17
C TYR A 687 27.94 8.98 3.65
N SER A 688 28.94 9.22 4.49
CA SER A 688 30.30 8.71 4.30
C SER A 688 30.61 7.83 5.51
N GLU A 689 31.04 6.59 5.28
CA GLU A 689 31.37 5.65 6.36
C GLU A 689 32.48 6.21 7.30
N ALA A 690 33.32 7.12 6.81
CA ALA A 690 34.34 7.81 7.60
C ALA A 690 33.75 8.65 8.77
N LEU A 691 32.49 9.07 8.68
CA LEU A 691 31.81 9.90 9.69
C LEU A 691 31.10 9.10 10.80
N ALA A 692 31.06 7.77 10.72
CA ALA A 692 30.42 6.93 11.75
C ALA A 692 31.12 7.01 13.14
N SER A 693 32.34 7.55 13.20
CA SER A 693 33.19 7.59 14.40
C SER A 693 33.06 8.85 15.25
N GLN A 694 32.33 9.89 14.81
CA GLN A 694 32.21 11.14 15.55
C GLN A 694 30.76 11.62 15.70
N THR A 695 30.45 12.04 16.92
CA THR A 695 29.18 12.61 17.41
C THR A 695 28.37 13.39 16.38
N MET A 696 27.05 13.15 16.33
CA MET A 696 26.08 13.83 15.44
C MET A 696 26.25 15.36 15.44
N ARG A 697 27.05 15.90 14.52
CA ARG A 697 27.25 17.34 14.34
C ARG A 697 26.40 17.85 13.17
N HIS A 698 25.28 18.46 13.55
CA HIS A 698 24.37 19.28 12.74
C HIS A 698 23.73 18.61 11.51
N ARG A 699 22.44 18.29 11.65
CA ARG A 699 21.53 18.12 10.50
C ARG A 699 21.49 19.44 9.70
N ARG A 700 22.22 19.54 8.59
CA ARG A 700 22.09 20.64 7.63
C ARG A 700 21.29 20.14 6.42
N HIS A 701 20.33 20.94 5.95
CA HIS A 701 19.65 20.68 4.68
C HIS A 701 20.65 20.85 3.54
N THR A 702 20.88 19.80 2.75
CA THR A 702 21.66 19.88 1.51
C THR A 702 20.73 19.79 0.30
N VAL A 703 21.11 20.43 -0.81
CA VAL A 703 20.43 20.18 -2.09
C VAL A 703 20.66 18.72 -2.47
N ASN A 704 19.61 18.04 -2.93
CA ASN A 704 19.68 16.64 -3.32
C ASN A 704 20.68 16.42 -4.48
N ALA A 705 21.26 15.21 -4.60
CA ALA A 705 22.39 15.01 -5.52
C ALA A 705 22.05 15.32 -6.99
N ALA A 706 20.80 15.08 -7.41
CA ALA A 706 20.33 15.39 -8.76
C ALA A 706 20.26 16.91 -9.00
N ARG A 707 19.58 17.66 -8.12
CA ARG A 707 19.47 19.12 -8.25
C ARG A 707 20.81 19.81 -8.01
N TYR A 708 21.68 19.25 -7.17
CA TYR A 708 23.07 19.72 -7.03
C TYR A 708 23.86 19.54 -8.34
N ALA A 709 23.76 18.37 -8.99
CA ALA A 709 24.39 18.12 -10.28
C ALA A 709 23.88 19.08 -11.36
N GLU A 710 22.56 19.28 -11.46
CA GLU A 710 21.92 20.24 -12.36
C GLU A 710 22.45 21.69 -12.15
N LEU A 711 22.42 22.18 -10.91
CA LEU A 711 22.88 23.54 -10.57
C LEU A 711 24.38 23.71 -10.78
N GLN A 712 25.19 22.71 -10.46
CA GLN A 712 26.64 22.77 -10.68
C GLN A 712 26.98 22.71 -12.17
N ALA A 713 26.22 21.95 -12.95
CA ALA A 713 26.40 21.85 -14.39
C ALA A 713 26.10 23.20 -15.08
N LEU A 714 25.03 23.90 -14.68
CA LEU A 714 24.77 25.29 -15.09
C LEU A 714 25.96 26.21 -14.77
N ARG A 715 26.47 26.18 -13.54
CA ARG A 715 27.64 27.00 -13.14
C ARG A 715 28.87 26.71 -13.99
N THR A 716 29.15 25.44 -14.30
CA THR A 716 30.28 25.07 -15.16
C THR A 716 30.14 25.50 -16.63
N LYS A 717 28.93 25.83 -17.08
CA LYS A 717 28.66 26.42 -18.40
C LYS A 717 28.68 27.96 -18.39
N GLY A 718 28.95 28.60 -17.25
CA GLY A 718 29.11 30.06 -17.11
C GLY A 718 27.95 30.78 -16.40
N TYR A 719 26.78 30.14 -16.26
CA TYR A 719 25.59 30.77 -15.70
C TYR A 719 25.75 31.10 -14.20
N ARG A 720 25.32 32.29 -13.79
CA ARG A 720 25.18 32.67 -12.38
C ARG A 720 23.84 32.14 -11.85
N VAL A 721 23.86 31.39 -10.74
CA VAL A 721 22.65 30.77 -10.18
C VAL A 721 22.51 31.11 -8.71
N LEU A 722 21.38 31.76 -8.38
CA LEU A 722 20.96 32.10 -7.03
C LEU A 722 19.91 31.10 -6.54
N CYS A 723 20.05 30.60 -5.31
CA CYS A 723 19.17 29.58 -4.76
C CYS A 723 18.53 30.03 -3.44
N VAL A 724 17.23 30.36 -3.46
CA VAL A 724 16.47 30.77 -2.28
C VAL A 724 15.76 29.54 -1.69
N SER A 725 15.95 29.24 -0.41
CA SER A 725 15.31 28.10 0.25
C SER A 725 14.10 28.49 1.07
N GLU A 726 13.05 27.66 0.98
CA GLU A 726 11.80 27.77 1.73
C GLU A 726 11.99 27.86 3.26
N TYR A 727 13.06 27.25 3.80
CA TYR A 727 13.36 27.33 5.24
C TYR A 727 13.93 28.70 5.66
N MET A 728 14.58 29.41 4.73
CA MET A 728 15.05 30.79 4.93
C MET A 728 14.06 31.81 4.35
N TRP A 729 12.78 31.47 4.32
CA TRP A 729 11.69 32.37 3.95
C TRP A 729 11.00 32.89 5.23
N PRO A 730 11.59 33.88 5.95
CA PRO A 730 11.02 34.36 7.21
C PRO A 730 9.61 34.92 7.01
N GLY A 731 8.82 35.05 8.08
CA GLY A 731 7.47 35.64 8.00
C GLY A 731 7.43 37.13 7.61
N ASP A 732 8.59 37.79 7.64
CA ASP A 732 8.78 39.24 7.57
C ASP A 732 9.34 39.66 6.19
N SER A 733 8.67 40.59 5.51
CA SER A 733 8.95 41.01 4.14
C SER A 733 10.25 41.80 3.97
N GLU A 734 10.66 42.56 4.98
CA GLU A 734 11.93 43.30 4.90
C GLU A 734 13.09 42.31 4.98
N LYS A 735 13.05 41.41 5.97
CA LYS A 735 14.06 40.36 6.17
C LYS A 735 14.19 39.41 4.98
N ARG A 736 13.08 39.12 4.27
CA ARG A 736 13.14 38.37 2.98
C ARG A 736 13.95 39.11 1.93
N THR A 737 13.77 40.42 1.83
CA THR A 737 14.41 41.25 0.80
C THR A 737 15.91 41.34 1.04
N ASP A 738 16.32 41.61 2.28
CA ASP A 738 17.74 41.75 2.63
C ASP A 738 18.51 40.43 2.42
N VAL A 739 17.93 39.28 2.81
CA VAL A 739 18.53 37.95 2.59
C VAL A 739 18.76 37.63 1.11
N ILE A 740 17.88 38.08 0.21
CA ILE A 740 18.08 37.91 -1.24
C ILE A 740 19.15 38.88 -1.76
N LEU A 741 19.13 40.15 -1.32
CA LEU A 741 20.06 41.19 -1.76
C LEU A 741 21.51 40.89 -1.35
N ASP A 742 21.76 40.41 -0.14
CA ASP A 742 23.10 39.98 0.32
C ASP A 742 23.68 38.88 -0.57
N GLN A 743 22.85 37.89 -0.95
CA GLN A 743 23.27 36.81 -1.84
C GLN A 743 23.54 37.32 -3.26
N PHE A 744 22.76 38.28 -3.76
CA PHE A 744 23.04 38.97 -5.03
C PHE A 744 24.33 39.79 -4.99
N ALA A 745 24.58 40.55 -3.92
CA ALA A 745 25.78 41.36 -3.77
C ALA A 745 27.04 40.50 -3.79
N HIS A 746 27.02 39.34 -3.14
CA HIS A 746 28.10 38.35 -3.23
C HIS A 746 28.29 37.82 -4.66
N LEU A 747 27.22 37.47 -5.39
CA LEU A 747 27.30 37.03 -6.80
C LEU A 747 27.72 38.15 -7.78
N ALA A 748 27.48 39.42 -7.42
CA ALA A 748 27.92 40.58 -8.19
C ALA A 748 29.42 40.86 -8.01
N SER A 749 29.97 40.61 -6.81
CA SER A 749 31.38 40.84 -6.43
C SER A 749 32.43 39.99 -7.18
N GLY A 750 32.04 39.25 -8.23
CA GLY A 750 32.93 38.40 -9.03
C GLY A 750 33.36 37.09 -8.35
N LYS A 751 33.08 36.92 -7.05
CA LYS A 751 33.31 35.66 -6.33
C LYS A 751 32.37 34.58 -6.86
N ARG A 752 32.91 33.64 -7.64
CA ARG A 752 32.19 32.49 -8.20
C ARG A 752 31.84 31.41 -7.16
N GLU A 753 31.28 31.79 -6.02
CA GLU A 753 30.48 30.90 -5.16
C GLU A 753 29.89 31.65 -3.97
N VAL A 754 28.62 31.36 -3.67
CA VAL A 754 28.17 31.25 -2.28
C VAL A 754 27.95 29.75 -2.03
N GLU A 755 29.01 29.04 -1.67
CA GLU A 755 28.84 27.80 -0.93
C GLU A 755 28.17 28.12 0.42
N TRP A 756 27.25 27.27 0.85
CA TRP A 756 26.51 27.37 2.12
C TRP A 756 27.39 27.07 3.35
N LYS A 757 28.48 27.83 3.54
CA LYS A 757 29.47 27.59 4.61
C LYS A 757 29.63 28.72 5.65
N ARG A 758 29.14 29.95 5.43
CA ARG A 758 29.25 31.05 6.43
C ARG A 758 28.04 31.99 6.47
N VAL A 759 26.98 31.61 7.19
CA VAL A 759 25.95 32.54 7.74
C VAL A 759 25.42 32.04 9.11
N VAL A 760 26.18 31.20 9.83
CA VAL A 760 25.68 30.49 11.05
C VAL A 760 26.53 30.74 12.30
N GLU A 761 27.65 31.46 12.20
CA GLU A 761 28.53 31.72 13.37
C GLU A 761 28.44 33.15 13.93
N ASP A 762 28.18 34.17 13.10
CA ASP A 762 28.12 35.57 13.56
C ASP A 762 26.69 36.09 13.73
N ASN A 763 25.99 35.54 14.73
CA ASN A 763 24.75 36.13 15.25
C ASN A 763 24.82 36.30 16.78
N THR A 764 25.84 37.05 17.21
CA THR A 764 25.81 37.78 18.50
C THR A 764 26.12 39.25 18.24
N PRO A 765 25.32 40.19 18.77
CA PRO A 765 25.56 41.61 18.56
C PRO A 765 26.68 42.09 19.47
N VAL A 766 27.85 42.39 18.89
CA VAL A 766 28.89 43.16 19.57
C VAL A 766 29.05 44.48 18.85
N ALA A 767 28.33 45.49 19.34
CA ALA A 767 28.66 46.86 19.03
C ALA A 767 30.06 47.19 19.58
N LYS A 768 30.98 47.59 18.71
CA LYS A 768 32.07 48.50 19.06
C LYS A 768 32.60 49.19 17.81
N ASN A 769 32.69 50.51 17.91
CA ASN A 769 33.42 51.35 16.99
C ASN A 769 34.88 50.85 16.90
N ASP A 770 35.46 50.89 15.71
CA ASP A 770 36.69 51.66 15.54
C ASP A 770 36.74 52.24 14.12
N VAL A 771 36.78 53.57 14.08
CA VAL A 771 37.22 54.36 12.93
C VAL A 771 38.74 54.28 12.88
N LEU A 772 39.33 54.21 11.69
CA LEU A 772 40.61 54.80 11.23
C LEU A 772 40.93 54.16 9.85
N ASN A 773 41.05 54.94 8.76
CA ASN A 773 42.32 55.50 8.22
C ASN A 773 43.36 54.41 7.90
N HIS A 774 44.13 54.37 6.81
CA HIS A 774 44.47 55.27 5.68
C HIS A 774 45.28 54.39 4.67
N VAL A 775 45.51 54.69 3.37
CA VAL A 775 45.12 55.75 2.43
C VAL A 775 45.30 55.20 0.98
N SER A 776 44.93 55.92 -0.07
CA SER A 776 45.32 55.64 -1.47
C SER A 776 46.83 55.79 -1.68
N ASP A 777 47.47 54.93 -2.47
CA ASP A 777 48.53 55.42 -3.37
C ASP A 777 48.86 54.44 -4.51
N SER A 778 49.40 55.01 -5.58
CA SER A 778 49.71 54.38 -6.87
C SER A 778 51.14 53.83 -6.96
N SER A 779 51.27 52.60 -7.45
CA SER A 779 52.38 52.16 -8.34
C SER A 779 52.04 50.83 -9.00
#